data_AF-A0A412J2U0-F1
#
_entry.id   AF-A0A412J2U0-F1
#
_cell.length_a   1.000
_cell.length_b   1.000
_cell.length_c   1.000
_cell.angle_alpha   90.00
_cell.angle_beta   90.00
_cell.angle_gamma   90.00
#
_symmetry.space_group_name_H-M   'P 1'
#
loop_
_entity.id
_entity.type
_entity.pdbx_description
1 polymer ?
#
loop_
_entity_poly.entity_id
_entity_poly.type
_entity_poly.pdbx_seq_one_letter_code
_entity_poly.pdbx_strand_id
1 'polypeptide(L)'
;MELLNSTEKSRLSEFLESGLLFNEDRTDFIDANSTFLVLSCGPNGYNEFSQRMSMVIQLPDLASRPLSEKLALINYFFTIEANNAKKNIEVKREILVALLLTDFPLNVKGLEMEIKRASATACVRVMDDPNSNIEVTISDLNNEVQKSLIRSRTQSTEIFDLLGSQMLFIYDCNEQYQSITYDDSHDLYAEIRSQYTELSKRGINTETIHNIINSHVNTLFKRYNYYRSFNDEYDTEQLSKIVDPKIIHMVTKIMDTCKNELQREIQPQVFYGLCLHMNSLLTLQLNQSRVDDDQIVHIVQEYPKEYGISIQLGQMFKDTFNIELPIEEIVIIAMFLIKDEEDTEGHPVLLYIFHGKGVATSLCDVTNTLTHTNNVYAYDLCLEKDSTTSLQEIKTLVQRIDNGQGIIVIYDMGSIKTMLDTISEETDIKIRYIYFPITLLGLDVARKCSQEIDLEYVYHTTMREMKTMLQMNDSRKEIIITLCHTGEGGDFQLKQYIDQYSNLGFKTIPLAISKRDELISQVMALKKIYRIHCFVGTYDPKLMGIPFVSMTKVFENKPEAIDKILMFEPIQSKQLDYSAVYSFLEEQFKCISVSKLKSILPSIIDELEIIYSLSADQKVGLFVHIACLLENCKQGVCKQACKDADTILEDYPEDFKVVSKVLKPLEKAFKVIIDDNQVVAIIMILNKL
;
A
#
# COMPACT_ATOMS: atom_id res chain seq x y z
N MET A 1 -34.71 12.41 31.73
CA MET A 1 -34.74 12.42 33.22
C MET A 1 -33.91 13.54 33.83
N GLU A 2 -32.66 13.79 33.39
CA GLU A 2 -31.83 14.88 33.95
C GLU A 2 -32.33 16.29 33.60
N LEU A 3 -33.15 16.41 32.55
CA LEU A 3 -33.79 17.66 32.13
C LEU A 3 -35.12 17.94 32.86
N LEU A 4 -35.62 17.00 33.68
CA LEU A 4 -36.89 17.17 34.39
C LEU A 4 -36.70 17.97 35.68
N ASN A 5 -37.59 18.91 35.93
CA ASN A 5 -37.64 19.64 37.19
C ASN A 5 -38.23 18.77 38.32
N SER A 6 -38.09 19.23 39.57
CA SER A 6 -38.54 18.49 40.76
C SER A 6 -40.04 18.18 40.74
N THR A 7 -40.87 19.08 40.20
CA THR A 7 -42.31 18.90 40.10
C THR A 7 -42.67 17.79 39.09
N GLU A 8 -42.02 17.78 37.93
CA GLU A 8 -42.20 16.75 36.91
C GLU A 8 -41.75 15.37 37.39
N LYS A 9 -40.61 15.30 38.09
CA LYS A 9 -40.13 14.06 38.71
C LYS A 9 -41.11 13.51 39.74
N SER A 10 -41.71 14.38 40.56
CA SER A 10 -42.71 13.97 41.54
C SER A 10 -43.99 13.44 40.88
N ARG A 11 -44.46 14.09 39.80
CA ARG A 11 -45.63 13.63 39.03
C ARG A 11 -45.38 12.28 38.38
N LEU A 12 -44.17 12.08 37.83
CA LEU A 12 -43.76 10.81 37.25
C LEU A 12 -43.73 9.68 38.29
N SER A 13 -43.26 9.98 39.50
CA SER A 13 -43.24 9.03 40.62
C SER A 13 -44.66 8.65 41.07
N GLU A 14 -45.56 9.63 41.15
CA GLU A 14 -46.98 9.42 41.48
C GLU A 14 -47.68 8.57 40.41
N PHE A 15 -47.38 8.79 39.14
CA PHE A 15 -47.87 7.95 38.04
C PHE A 15 -47.37 6.51 38.14
N LEU A 16 -46.08 6.31 38.43
CA LEU A 16 -45.49 4.96 38.60
C LEU A 16 -46.11 4.17 39.76
N GLU A 17 -46.57 4.84 40.82
CA GLU A 17 -47.22 4.19 41.96
C GLU A 17 -48.73 3.96 41.76
N SER A 18 -49.43 4.91 41.13
CA SER A 18 -50.89 4.92 41.06
C SER A 18 -51.47 4.44 39.73
N GLY A 19 -50.69 4.50 38.64
CA GLY A 19 -51.18 4.29 37.27
C GLY A 19 -52.10 5.40 36.75
N LEU A 20 -52.25 6.50 37.50
CA LEU A 20 -53.13 7.63 37.18
C LEU A 20 -52.31 8.85 36.78
N LEU A 21 -52.75 9.54 35.73
CA LEU A 21 -52.21 10.84 35.31
C LEU A 21 -53.21 11.94 35.66
N PHE A 22 -52.79 12.89 36.49
CA PHE A 22 -53.60 14.03 36.90
C PHE A 22 -53.34 15.26 36.03
N ASN A 23 -54.37 16.07 35.78
CA ASN A 23 -54.18 17.40 35.18
C ASN A 23 -53.42 18.34 36.16
N GLU A 24 -52.99 19.52 35.68
CA GLU A 24 -52.18 20.44 36.48
C GLU A 24 -52.87 20.93 37.76
N ASP A 25 -54.19 21.11 37.72
CA ASP A 25 -55.02 21.56 38.83
C ASP A 25 -55.50 20.40 39.73
N ARG A 26 -55.14 19.15 39.41
CA ARG A 26 -55.54 17.89 40.06
C ARG A 26 -57.07 17.70 40.18
N THR A 27 -57.83 18.33 39.30
CA THR A 27 -59.30 18.24 39.29
C THR A 27 -59.81 17.04 38.50
N ASP A 28 -59.06 16.64 37.47
CA ASP A 28 -59.36 15.49 36.60
C ASP A 28 -58.17 14.52 36.53
N PHE A 29 -58.45 13.25 36.26
CA PHE A 29 -57.45 12.20 36.10
C PHE A 29 -57.76 11.28 34.91
N ILE A 30 -56.70 10.69 34.35
CA ILE A 30 -56.74 9.67 33.31
C ILE A 30 -56.17 8.38 33.89
N ASP A 31 -56.91 7.28 33.78
CA ASP A 31 -56.40 5.94 34.05
C ASP A 31 -55.51 5.49 32.88
N ALA A 32 -54.21 5.38 33.15
CA ALA A 32 -53.19 5.06 32.18
C ALA A 32 -52.49 3.72 32.49
N ASN A 33 -53.15 2.83 33.25
CA ASN A 33 -52.64 1.49 33.58
C ASN A 33 -52.34 0.60 32.34
N SER A 34 -52.88 0.93 31.17
CA SER A 34 -52.60 0.25 29.90
C SER A 34 -51.39 0.82 29.13
N THR A 35 -50.69 1.82 29.69
CA THR A 35 -49.60 2.53 29.01
C THR A 35 -48.23 1.97 29.40
N PHE A 36 -47.39 1.69 28.40
CA PHE A 36 -45.98 1.37 28.63
C PHE A 36 -45.14 2.64 28.71
N LEU A 37 -44.52 2.88 29.86
CA LEU A 37 -43.59 3.99 30.04
C LEU A 37 -42.15 3.54 29.78
N VAL A 38 -41.49 4.18 28.82
CA VAL A 38 -40.06 3.97 28.53
C VAL A 38 -39.29 5.24 28.88
N LEU A 39 -38.30 5.14 29.76
CA LEU A 39 -37.47 6.27 30.17
C LEU A 39 -36.00 6.01 29.86
N SER A 40 -35.34 7.01 29.28
CA SER A 40 -33.88 7.05 29.17
C SER A 40 -33.30 7.96 30.26
N CYS A 41 -32.24 7.49 30.92
CA CYS A 41 -31.56 8.24 31.96
C CYS A 41 -30.06 7.93 31.99
N GLY A 42 -29.28 8.91 32.44
CA GLY A 42 -27.88 8.71 32.80
C GLY A 42 -27.74 8.05 34.19
N PRO A 43 -26.50 7.82 34.66
CA PRO A 43 -26.22 7.11 35.90
C PRO A 43 -26.92 7.70 37.13
N ASN A 44 -27.11 9.01 37.16
CA ASN A 44 -27.75 9.72 38.28
C ASN A 44 -29.26 9.46 38.36
N GLY A 45 -29.95 9.41 37.20
CA GLY A 45 -31.39 9.14 37.16
C GLY A 45 -31.74 7.67 37.46
N TYR A 46 -30.81 6.75 37.21
CA TYR A 46 -30.96 5.34 37.54
C TYR A 46 -31.12 5.12 39.05
N ASN A 47 -30.28 5.78 39.87
CA ASN A 47 -30.33 5.63 41.33
C ASN A 47 -31.66 6.11 41.93
N GLU A 48 -32.31 7.09 41.31
CA GLU A 48 -33.53 7.72 41.82
C GLU A 48 -34.80 6.90 41.53
N PHE A 49 -34.86 6.18 40.41
CA PHE A 49 -36.08 5.51 39.92
C PHE A 49 -35.97 4.00 39.69
N SER A 50 -34.76 3.41 39.76
CA SER A 50 -34.55 1.97 39.50
C SER A 50 -35.41 1.03 40.35
N GLN A 51 -35.67 1.40 41.61
CA GLN A 51 -36.48 0.59 42.54
C GLN A 51 -37.98 0.58 42.20
N ARG A 52 -38.44 1.46 41.30
CA ARG A 52 -39.86 1.67 40.96
C ARG A 52 -40.18 1.23 39.53
N MET A 53 -39.21 0.67 38.82
CA MET A 53 -39.37 0.20 37.44
C MET A 53 -39.40 -1.32 37.41
N SER A 54 -40.35 -1.88 36.66
CA SER A 54 -40.49 -3.33 36.51
C SER A 54 -39.34 -3.96 35.70
N MET A 55 -38.68 -3.17 34.85
CA MET A 55 -37.57 -3.62 34.01
C MET A 55 -36.55 -2.51 33.82
N VAL A 56 -35.27 -2.85 33.94
CA VAL A 56 -34.14 -1.96 33.64
C VAL A 56 -33.31 -2.60 32.55
N ILE A 57 -33.10 -1.87 31.45
CA ILE A 57 -32.21 -2.28 30.36
C ILE A 57 -30.95 -1.42 30.44
N GLN A 58 -29.80 -2.05 30.69
CA GLN A 58 -28.50 -1.38 30.65
C GLN A 58 -27.94 -1.43 29.22
N LEU A 59 -27.65 -0.27 28.64
CA LEU A 59 -27.02 -0.19 27.33
C LEU A 59 -25.50 -0.08 27.51
N PRO A 60 -24.71 -1.05 26.99
CA PRO A 60 -23.26 -0.99 27.08
C PRO A 60 -22.69 0.08 26.15
N ASP A 61 -21.51 0.59 26.53
CA ASP A 61 -20.69 1.44 25.68
C ASP A 61 -20.22 0.67 24.43
N LEU A 62 -19.99 1.39 23.32
CA LEU A 62 -19.51 0.79 22.08
C LEU A 62 -18.22 -0.02 22.29
N ALA A 63 -17.33 0.41 23.18
CA ALA A 63 -16.10 -0.32 23.48
C ALA A 63 -16.36 -1.72 24.05
N SER A 64 -17.38 -1.87 24.91
CA SER A 64 -17.73 -3.13 25.58
C SER A 64 -18.74 -3.99 24.82
N ARG A 65 -19.23 -3.53 23.66
CA ARG A 65 -20.11 -4.34 22.79
C ARG A 65 -19.34 -5.46 22.07
N PRO A 66 -19.96 -6.62 21.83
CA PRO A 66 -19.38 -7.67 20.99
C PRO A 66 -19.06 -7.18 19.57
N LEU A 67 -18.01 -7.72 18.94
CA LEU A 67 -17.60 -7.33 17.59
C LEU A 67 -18.72 -7.52 16.55
N SER A 68 -19.53 -8.57 16.67
CA SER A 68 -20.69 -8.80 15.82
C SER A 68 -21.73 -7.67 15.88
N GLU A 69 -21.98 -7.14 17.08
CA GLU A 69 -22.88 -6.00 17.27
C GLU A 69 -22.27 -4.70 16.73
N LYS A 70 -20.97 -4.49 16.92
CA LYS A 70 -20.26 -3.34 16.33
C LYS A 70 -20.32 -3.39 14.80
N LEU A 71 -20.12 -4.57 14.20
CA LEU A 71 -20.23 -4.77 12.76
C LEU A 71 -21.65 -4.50 12.26
N ALA A 72 -22.68 -4.96 12.98
CA ALA A 72 -24.07 -4.66 12.65
C ALA A 72 -24.35 -3.15 12.64
N LEU A 73 -23.81 -2.40 13.61
CA LEU A 73 -23.90 -0.93 13.63
C LEU A 73 -23.16 -0.30 12.45
N ILE A 74 -21.95 -0.76 12.13
CA ILE A 74 -21.17 -0.28 10.97
C ILE A 74 -21.97 -0.48 9.68
N ASN A 75 -22.48 -1.69 9.46
CA ASN A 75 -23.25 -2.02 8.27
C ASN A 75 -24.52 -1.17 8.16
N TYR A 76 -25.22 -0.98 9.29
CA TYR A 76 -26.40 -0.14 9.35
C TYR A 76 -26.11 1.31 8.95
N PHE A 77 -25.02 1.91 9.46
CA PHE A 77 -24.65 3.28 9.13
C PHE A 77 -24.22 3.43 7.66
N PHE A 78 -23.45 2.50 7.11
CA PHE A 78 -23.14 2.53 5.67
C PHE A 78 -24.38 2.38 4.79
N THR A 79 -25.35 1.55 5.20
CA THR A 79 -26.64 1.43 4.50
C THR A 79 -27.42 2.74 4.53
N ILE A 80 -27.46 3.44 5.67
CA ILE A 80 -28.07 4.78 5.77
C ILE A 80 -27.39 5.76 4.81
N GLU A 81 -26.06 5.77 4.78
CA GLU A 81 -25.33 6.71 3.92
C GLU A 81 -25.49 6.37 2.44
N ALA A 82 -25.57 5.09 2.05
CA ALA A 82 -25.87 4.67 0.67
C ALA A 82 -27.26 5.15 0.25
N ASN A 83 -28.26 4.97 1.11
CA ASN A 83 -29.62 5.47 0.91
C ASN A 83 -29.68 7.00 0.80
N ASN A 84 -28.93 7.72 1.65
CA ASN A 84 -28.85 9.18 1.61
C ASN A 84 -28.18 9.69 0.33
N ALA A 85 -27.13 9.01 -0.12
CA ALA A 85 -26.39 9.35 -1.34
C ALA A 85 -27.12 8.92 -2.63
N LYS A 86 -28.13 8.03 -2.52
CA LYS A 86 -28.80 7.38 -3.67
C LYS A 86 -27.82 6.69 -4.61
N LYS A 87 -26.73 6.17 -4.04
CA LYS A 87 -25.64 5.47 -4.74
C LYS A 87 -25.13 4.36 -3.84
N ASN A 88 -24.69 3.26 -4.45
CA ASN A 88 -24.09 2.17 -3.70
C ASN A 88 -22.75 2.61 -3.12
N ILE A 89 -22.46 2.18 -1.90
CA ILE A 89 -21.20 2.44 -1.22
C ILE A 89 -20.38 1.14 -1.20
N GLU A 90 -19.16 1.21 -1.70
CA GLU A 90 -18.19 0.11 -1.72
C GLU A 90 -17.13 0.34 -0.64
N VAL A 91 -16.95 -0.64 0.24
CA VAL A 91 -16.06 -0.55 1.40
C VAL A 91 -15.15 -1.76 1.44
N LYS A 92 -13.83 -1.54 1.41
CA LYS A 92 -12.84 -2.61 1.55
C LYS A 92 -12.81 -3.14 2.99
N ARG A 93 -12.50 -4.42 3.13
CA ARG A 93 -12.40 -5.11 4.43
C ARG A 93 -11.58 -4.33 5.46
N GLU A 94 -10.46 -3.76 5.03
CA GLU A 94 -9.53 -2.97 5.85
C GLU A 94 -10.24 -1.84 6.60
N ILE A 95 -11.25 -1.22 5.99
CA ILE A 95 -12.01 -0.11 6.58
C ILE A 95 -12.91 -0.62 7.69
N LEU A 96 -13.59 -1.75 7.49
CA LEU A 96 -14.40 -2.38 8.53
C LEU A 96 -13.54 -2.78 9.73
N VAL A 97 -12.37 -3.37 9.47
CA VAL A 97 -11.37 -3.70 10.51
C VAL A 97 -10.96 -2.44 11.27
N ALA A 98 -10.64 -1.36 10.56
CA ALA A 98 -10.23 -0.11 11.17
C ALA A 98 -11.33 0.47 12.08
N LEU A 99 -12.58 0.45 11.63
CA LEU A 99 -13.74 0.93 12.40
C LEU A 99 -14.04 0.05 13.62
N LEU A 100 -13.91 -1.27 13.51
CA LEU A 100 -14.12 -2.21 14.62
C LEU A 100 -13.09 -2.03 15.74
N LEU A 101 -11.84 -1.71 15.37
CA LEU A 101 -10.72 -1.57 16.30
C LEU A 101 -10.57 -0.17 16.90
N THR A 102 -11.40 0.79 16.49
CA THR A 102 -11.30 2.18 16.95
C THR A 102 -12.15 2.44 18.17
N ASP A 103 -11.56 3.11 19.17
CA ASP A 103 -12.30 3.65 20.30
C ASP A 103 -12.88 5.02 19.94
N PHE A 104 -14.21 5.14 19.97
CA PHE A 104 -14.90 6.38 19.64
C PHE A 104 -15.28 7.15 20.91
N PRO A 105 -14.76 8.39 21.14
CA PRO A 105 -15.07 9.17 22.34
C PRO A 105 -16.56 9.51 22.51
N LEU A 106 -17.27 9.66 21.39
CA LEU A 106 -18.71 9.91 21.34
C LEU A 106 -19.53 8.60 21.19
N ASN A 107 -18.92 7.44 21.51
CA ASN A 107 -19.58 6.14 21.52
C ASN A 107 -20.18 5.83 20.12
N VAL A 108 -21.36 5.20 20.05
CA VAL A 108 -22.10 4.92 18.80
C VAL A 108 -22.24 6.15 17.89
N LYS A 109 -22.45 7.34 18.47
CA LYS A 109 -22.57 8.59 17.69
C LYS A 109 -21.24 8.99 17.04
N GLY A 110 -20.12 8.69 17.69
CA GLY A 110 -18.80 8.90 17.11
C GLY A 110 -18.56 8.02 15.88
N LEU A 111 -18.96 6.74 15.96
CA LEU A 111 -18.90 5.80 14.85
C LEU A 111 -19.79 6.25 13.66
N GLU A 112 -21.03 6.66 13.94
CA GLU A 112 -21.96 7.20 12.95
C GLU A 112 -21.36 8.43 12.22
N MET A 113 -20.85 9.40 13.00
CA MET A 113 -20.25 10.62 12.45
C MET A 113 -19.03 10.33 11.57
N GLU A 114 -18.23 9.33 11.94
CA GLU A 114 -17.07 8.89 11.19
C GLU A 114 -17.46 8.33 9.82
N ILE A 115 -18.39 7.36 9.80
CA ILE A 115 -18.89 6.72 8.58
C ILE A 115 -19.53 7.76 7.66
N LYS A 116 -20.34 8.67 8.22
CA LYS A 116 -20.96 9.77 7.49
C LYS A 116 -19.92 10.68 6.83
N ARG A 117 -18.89 11.09 7.57
CA ARG A 117 -17.82 11.96 7.04
C ARG A 117 -17.02 11.26 5.95
N ALA A 118 -16.66 9.99 6.15
CA ALA A 118 -15.92 9.20 5.18
C ALA A 118 -16.73 9.03 3.88
N SER A 119 -18.02 8.69 4.00
CA SER A 119 -18.93 8.53 2.87
C SER A 119 -19.16 9.84 2.12
N ALA A 120 -19.32 10.96 2.83
CA ALA A 120 -19.44 12.28 2.21
C ALA A 120 -18.18 12.69 1.45
N THR A 121 -17.00 12.42 2.02
CA THR A 121 -15.69 12.72 1.39
C THR A 121 -15.50 11.88 0.14
N ALA A 122 -15.84 10.59 0.19
CA ALA A 122 -15.80 9.69 -0.94
C ALA A 122 -16.79 10.09 -2.05
N CYS A 123 -17.99 10.57 -1.68
CA CYS A 123 -19.01 11.00 -2.63
C CYS A 123 -18.55 12.17 -3.53
N VAL A 124 -17.71 13.08 -3.00
CA VAL A 124 -17.15 14.20 -3.79
C VAL A 124 -16.36 13.72 -5.00
N ARG A 125 -15.68 12.55 -4.92
CA ARG A 125 -14.90 12.00 -6.04
C ARG A 125 -15.74 11.54 -7.22
N VAL A 126 -17.01 11.21 -6.97
CA VAL A 126 -17.93 10.60 -7.93
C VAL A 126 -19.13 11.49 -8.22
N MET A 127 -19.02 12.78 -7.91
CA MET A 127 -20.10 13.74 -8.02
C MET A 127 -20.44 14.08 -9.49
N ASP A 128 -19.45 14.00 -10.38
CA ASP A 128 -19.59 14.30 -11.81
C ASP A 128 -19.96 13.06 -12.66
N ASP A 129 -19.95 11.86 -12.08
CA ASP A 129 -20.29 10.61 -12.78
C ASP A 129 -21.52 9.94 -12.13
N PRO A 130 -22.70 10.01 -12.75
CA PRO A 130 -23.94 9.47 -12.18
C PRO A 130 -23.97 7.94 -12.10
N ASN A 131 -23.11 7.22 -12.84
CA ASN A 131 -23.12 5.76 -12.89
C ASN A 131 -22.05 5.10 -11.99
N SER A 132 -21.20 5.89 -11.32
CA SER A 132 -20.17 5.35 -10.43
C SER A 132 -20.66 5.18 -8.99
N ASN A 133 -20.28 4.04 -8.41
CA ASN A 133 -20.42 3.73 -7.00
C ASN A 133 -19.44 4.56 -6.15
N ILE A 134 -19.80 4.79 -4.89
CA ILE A 134 -18.95 5.53 -3.94
C ILE A 134 -17.96 4.54 -3.32
N GLU A 135 -16.70 4.56 -3.75
CA GLU A 135 -15.64 3.80 -3.09
C GLU A 135 -15.10 4.58 -1.88
N VAL A 136 -15.30 4.04 -0.68
CA VAL A 136 -14.69 4.56 0.55
C VAL A 136 -13.28 3.97 0.67
N THR A 137 -12.31 4.82 0.95
CA THR A 137 -10.89 4.49 1.08
C THR A 137 -10.41 4.80 2.50
N ILE A 138 -9.28 4.22 2.89
CA ILE A 138 -8.71 4.46 4.23
C ILE A 138 -8.38 5.94 4.48
N SER A 139 -8.03 6.69 3.43
CA SER A 139 -7.76 8.14 3.48
C SER A 139 -8.99 9.00 3.79
N ASP A 140 -10.20 8.46 3.66
CA ASP A 140 -11.45 9.19 3.98
C ASP A 140 -11.77 9.17 5.48
N LEU A 141 -11.15 8.23 6.21
CA LEU A 141 -11.27 8.10 7.66
C LEU A 141 -10.32 9.07 8.37
N ASN A 142 -10.58 9.36 9.64
CA ASN A 142 -9.73 10.23 10.44
C ASN A 142 -8.43 9.52 10.82
N ASN A 143 -7.42 10.30 11.21
CA ASN A 143 -6.10 9.77 11.57
C ASN A 143 -6.13 8.75 12.73
N GLU A 144 -7.09 8.82 13.65
CA GLU A 144 -7.19 7.86 14.76
C GLU A 144 -7.68 6.49 14.28
N VAL A 145 -8.66 6.47 13.36
CA VAL A 145 -9.15 5.25 12.70
C VAL A 145 -8.08 4.69 11.76
N GLN A 146 -7.36 5.53 11.02
CA GLN A 146 -6.25 5.07 10.18
C GLN A 146 -5.15 4.38 11.00
N LYS A 147 -4.83 4.92 12.19
CA LYS A 147 -3.83 4.34 13.10
C LYS A 147 -4.29 3.04 13.77
N SER A 148 -5.59 2.75 13.82
CA SER A 148 -6.11 1.54 14.47
C SER A 148 -5.69 0.27 13.71
N LEU A 149 -5.43 0.37 12.40
CA LEU A 149 -4.88 -0.72 11.58
C LEU A 149 -3.49 -1.18 12.04
N ILE A 150 -2.72 -0.31 12.70
CA ILE A 150 -1.41 -0.67 13.27
C ILE A 150 -1.59 -1.62 14.46
N ARG A 151 -2.75 -1.59 15.13
CA ARG A 151 -3.10 -2.45 16.29
C ARG A 151 -3.66 -3.82 15.86
N SER A 152 -3.96 -4.04 14.57
CA SER A 152 -4.66 -5.25 14.08
C SER A 152 -3.87 -6.57 14.24
N ARG A 153 -2.56 -6.50 14.50
CA ARG A 153 -1.70 -7.68 14.72
C ARG A 153 -2.09 -8.52 15.94
N THR A 154 -2.94 -8.02 16.84
CA THR A 154 -3.25 -8.64 18.14
C THR A 154 -4.65 -9.31 18.21
N GLN A 155 -5.55 -9.03 17.25
CA GLN A 155 -6.95 -9.51 17.23
C GLN A 155 -7.37 -10.10 15.87
N SER A 156 -6.42 -10.67 15.13
CA SER A 156 -6.63 -11.09 13.73
C SER A 156 -7.61 -12.26 13.56
N THR A 157 -7.70 -13.18 14.52
CA THR A 157 -8.57 -14.38 14.43
C THR A 157 -10.05 -14.06 14.59
N GLU A 158 -10.47 -13.35 15.65
CA GLU A 158 -11.90 -13.01 15.86
C GLU A 158 -12.48 -12.13 14.75
N ILE A 159 -11.67 -11.21 14.19
CA ILE A 159 -12.08 -10.35 13.08
C ILE A 159 -12.09 -11.12 11.75
N PHE A 160 -11.23 -12.12 11.60
CA PHE A 160 -11.26 -13.02 10.45
C PHE A 160 -12.50 -13.91 10.47
N ASP A 161 -12.86 -14.46 11.63
CA ASP A 161 -14.08 -15.27 11.80
C ASP A 161 -15.35 -14.47 11.53
N LEU A 162 -15.34 -13.15 11.80
CA LEU A 162 -16.49 -12.28 11.61
C LEU A 162 -16.67 -11.75 10.17
N LEU A 163 -15.57 -11.47 9.47
CA LEU A 163 -15.59 -10.86 8.12
C LEU A 163 -15.28 -11.84 6.99
N GLY A 164 -14.79 -13.05 7.29
CA GLY A 164 -14.40 -14.05 6.30
C GLY A 164 -13.21 -13.63 5.41
N SER A 165 -13.13 -14.24 4.23
CA SER A 165 -12.16 -13.91 3.17
C SER A 165 -12.59 -12.74 2.28
N GLN A 166 -13.81 -12.22 2.45
CA GLN A 166 -14.38 -11.16 1.63
C GLN A 166 -13.55 -9.88 1.71
N MET A 167 -13.08 -9.40 0.55
CA MET A 167 -12.24 -8.20 0.46
C MET A 167 -13.04 -6.91 0.25
N LEU A 168 -14.28 -7.02 -0.26
CA LEU A 168 -15.11 -5.88 -0.65
C LEU A 168 -16.56 -6.08 -0.18
N PHE A 169 -17.10 -5.06 0.48
CA PHE A 169 -18.47 -5.01 0.99
C PHE A 169 -19.24 -3.91 0.23
N ILE A 170 -20.42 -4.24 -0.28
CA ILE A 170 -21.25 -3.33 -1.07
C ILE A 170 -22.55 -3.06 -0.32
N TYR A 171 -22.85 -1.79 -0.08
CA TYR A 171 -24.08 -1.32 0.56
C TYR A 171 -24.98 -0.68 -0.49
N ASP A 172 -26.12 -1.33 -0.79
CA ASP A 172 -27.07 -0.87 -1.80
C ASP A 172 -27.92 0.31 -1.29
N CYS A 173 -28.24 1.24 -2.19
CA CYS A 173 -29.09 2.41 -1.94
C CYS A 173 -30.60 2.16 -2.09
N ASN A 174 -31.03 0.95 -2.48
CA ASN A 174 -32.42 0.59 -2.73
C ASN A 174 -32.99 -0.46 -1.75
N GLU A 175 -32.16 -1.07 -0.90
CA GLU A 175 -32.60 -2.08 0.06
C GLU A 175 -32.51 -1.58 1.52
N GLN A 176 -33.53 -1.90 2.32
CA GLN A 176 -33.40 -1.86 3.78
C GLN A 176 -32.51 -3.02 4.20
N TYR A 177 -31.51 -2.76 5.05
CA TYR A 177 -30.61 -3.74 5.66
C TYR A 177 -31.30 -5.10 5.86
N GLN A 178 -31.12 -6.01 4.90
CA GLN A 178 -31.30 -7.41 5.19
C GLN A 178 -30.04 -7.77 5.96
N SER A 179 -30.21 -8.21 7.21
CA SER A 179 -29.18 -9.05 7.81
C SER A 179 -29.06 -10.22 6.86
N ILE A 180 -28.10 -10.14 5.95
CA ILE A 180 -27.69 -11.33 5.25
C ILE A 180 -26.98 -12.10 6.35
N THR A 181 -27.75 -12.94 7.03
CA THR A 181 -27.24 -14.21 7.52
C THR A 181 -26.75 -14.89 6.25
N TYR A 182 -25.57 -14.47 5.80
CA TYR A 182 -24.85 -15.17 4.78
C TYR A 182 -24.49 -16.46 5.47
N ASP A 183 -25.26 -17.49 5.10
CA ASP A 183 -24.89 -18.86 5.28
C ASP A 183 -23.42 -18.96 4.87
N ASP A 184 -22.55 -19.20 5.86
CA ASP A 184 -21.06 -19.18 5.82
C ASP A 184 -20.50 -20.35 4.97
N SER A 185 -21.32 -20.76 4.01
CA SER A 185 -21.42 -22.02 3.32
C SER A 185 -21.35 -21.79 1.80
N HIS A 186 -21.61 -20.56 1.32
CA HIS A 186 -21.83 -20.29 -0.09
C HIS A 186 -20.74 -19.56 -0.89
N ASP A 187 -19.71 -18.97 -0.29
CA ASP A 187 -18.65 -18.28 -1.08
C ASP A 187 -17.42 -19.15 -1.40
N LEU A 188 -17.18 -20.22 -0.63
CA LEU A 188 -16.01 -21.10 -0.81
C LEU A 188 -16.02 -21.87 -2.15
N TYR A 189 -17.22 -22.33 -2.56
CA TYR A 189 -17.38 -23.05 -3.82
C TYR A 189 -17.55 -22.11 -5.02
N ALA A 190 -17.91 -20.84 -4.79
CA ALA A 190 -17.91 -19.82 -5.84
C ALA A 190 -16.47 -19.53 -6.30
N GLU A 191 -15.52 -19.51 -5.37
CA GLU A 191 -14.09 -19.31 -5.63
C GLU A 191 -13.46 -20.51 -6.38
N ILE A 192 -13.79 -21.75 -5.96
CA ILE A 192 -13.43 -22.99 -6.68
C ILE A 192 -13.97 -22.97 -8.12
N ARG A 193 -15.23 -22.55 -8.29
CA ARG A 193 -15.90 -22.48 -9.59
C ARG A 193 -15.27 -21.42 -10.49
N SER A 194 -14.92 -20.26 -9.95
CA SER A 194 -14.22 -19.20 -10.69
C SER A 194 -12.86 -19.67 -11.21
N GLN A 195 -12.07 -20.32 -10.34
CA GLN A 195 -10.74 -20.81 -10.71
C GLN A 195 -10.80 -21.91 -11.77
N TYR A 196 -11.73 -22.87 -11.62
CA TYR A 196 -11.92 -23.93 -12.60
C TYR A 196 -12.42 -23.41 -13.96
N THR A 197 -13.39 -22.48 -13.96
CA THR A 197 -13.94 -21.89 -15.19
C THR A 197 -12.91 -21.06 -15.95
N GLU A 198 -12.01 -20.39 -15.22
CA GLU A 198 -10.93 -19.60 -15.80
C GLU A 198 -9.83 -20.47 -16.41
N LEU A 199 -9.51 -21.61 -15.79
CA LEU A 199 -8.54 -22.59 -16.28
C LEU A 199 -9.06 -23.34 -17.52
N SER A 200 -10.32 -23.76 -17.49
CA SER A 200 -10.98 -24.43 -18.61
C SER A 200 -11.08 -23.53 -19.86
N LYS A 201 -11.39 -22.23 -19.67
CA LYS A 201 -11.40 -21.24 -20.78
C LYS A 201 -10.04 -20.98 -21.40
N ARG A 202 -8.94 -21.27 -20.70
CA ARG A 202 -7.57 -21.04 -21.16
C ARG A 202 -6.95 -22.27 -21.84
N GLY A 203 -7.71 -23.36 -21.99
CA GLY A 203 -7.24 -24.59 -22.65
C GLY A 203 -6.14 -25.32 -21.87
N ILE A 204 -6.07 -25.10 -20.56
CA ILE A 204 -5.11 -25.75 -19.67
C ILE A 204 -5.72 -27.10 -19.27
N ASN A 205 -4.95 -28.17 -19.48
CA ASN A 205 -5.40 -29.54 -19.32
C ASN A 205 -5.71 -29.87 -17.84
N THR A 206 -6.41 -30.98 -17.61
CA THR A 206 -6.99 -31.54 -16.37
C THR A 206 -6.09 -31.71 -15.13
N GLU A 207 -4.92 -31.07 -15.07
CA GLU A 207 -3.89 -31.17 -14.01
C GLU A 207 -4.16 -30.29 -12.77
N THR A 208 -5.28 -29.56 -12.69
CA THR A 208 -5.50 -28.53 -11.64
C THR A 208 -6.54 -28.89 -10.58
N ILE A 209 -7.08 -30.12 -10.58
CA ILE A 209 -8.10 -30.55 -9.63
C ILE A 209 -7.53 -30.67 -8.20
N HIS A 210 -6.33 -31.24 -8.04
CA HIS A 210 -5.70 -31.38 -6.72
C HIS A 210 -5.29 -30.07 -6.07
N ASN A 211 -4.88 -29.05 -6.84
CA ASN A 211 -4.54 -27.73 -6.27
C ASN A 211 -5.78 -27.03 -5.69
N ILE A 212 -6.91 -27.16 -6.37
CA ILE A 212 -8.22 -26.68 -5.91
C ILE A 212 -8.64 -27.43 -4.64
N ILE A 213 -8.45 -28.75 -4.61
CA ILE A 213 -8.78 -29.59 -3.44
C ILE A 213 -7.84 -29.30 -2.27
N ASN A 214 -6.53 -29.15 -2.49
CA ASN A 214 -5.58 -28.81 -1.44
C ASN A 214 -5.85 -27.41 -0.87
N SER A 215 -6.25 -26.45 -1.71
CA SER A 215 -6.75 -25.16 -1.25
C SER A 215 -8.02 -25.32 -0.38
N HIS A 216 -8.97 -26.15 -0.81
CA HIS A 216 -10.19 -26.46 -0.08
C HIS A 216 -9.90 -27.11 1.29
N VAL A 217 -9.04 -28.13 1.32
CA VAL A 217 -8.59 -28.81 2.55
C VAL A 217 -7.88 -27.84 3.48
N ASN A 218 -6.92 -27.05 2.99
CA ASN A 218 -6.22 -26.04 3.78
C ASN A 218 -7.16 -24.97 4.33
N THR A 219 -8.19 -24.59 3.57
CA THR A 219 -9.18 -23.59 4.01
C THR A 219 -10.13 -24.16 5.07
N LEU A 220 -10.53 -25.43 4.95
CA LEU A 220 -11.27 -26.14 6.01
C LEU A 220 -10.41 -26.27 7.29
N PHE A 221 -9.11 -26.58 7.17
CA PHE A 221 -8.20 -26.61 8.33
C PHE A 221 -8.02 -25.25 9.01
N LYS A 222 -7.96 -24.16 8.23
CA LYS A 222 -7.94 -22.78 8.75
C LYS A 222 -9.24 -22.43 9.49
N ARG A 223 -10.41 -22.80 8.93
CA ARG A 223 -11.73 -22.59 9.56
C ARG A 223 -11.82 -23.22 10.95
N TYR A 224 -11.24 -24.41 11.13
CA TYR A 224 -11.27 -25.12 12.41
C TYR A 224 -10.04 -24.85 13.30
N ASN A 225 -9.25 -23.80 13.01
CA ASN A 225 -8.10 -23.32 13.81
C ASN A 225 -7.00 -24.37 14.08
N TYR A 226 -6.61 -25.14 13.07
CA TYR A 226 -5.51 -26.10 13.20
C TYR A 226 -4.18 -25.56 12.64
N TYR A 227 -3.23 -25.24 13.53
CA TYR A 227 -1.83 -24.98 13.18
C TYR A 227 -0.97 -26.14 13.72
N ARG A 228 -0.65 -27.14 12.87
CA ARG A 228 0.65 -27.87 12.84
C ARG A 228 0.61 -29.19 12.04
N SER A 229 1.70 -29.38 11.29
CA SER A 229 2.39 -30.63 10.92
C SER A 229 1.59 -31.72 10.19
N PHE A 230 1.87 -31.86 8.90
CA PHE A 230 1.81 -33.16 8.21
C PHE A 230 3.00 -34.00 8.69
N ASN A 231 2.77 -34.91 9.63
CA ASN A 231 3.66 -36.05 9.86
C ASN A 231 2.89 -37.33 9.51
N ASP A 232 3.62 -38.33 9.01
CA ASP A 232 3.17 -39.50 8.24
C ASP A 232 2.24 -40.53 8.94
N GLU A 233 1.51 -40.17 10.01
CA GLU A 233 0.51 -41.06 10.64
C GLU A 233 -0.82 -40.33 10.89
N TYR A 234 -1.93 -41.02 10.59
CA TYR A 234 -3.29 -40.54 10.78
C TYR A 234 -3.55 -40.18 12.27
N ASP A 235 -3.42 -38.92 12.66
CA ASP A 235 -3.79 -38.43 13.99
C ASP A 235 -5.33 -38.35 14.13
N THR A 236 -5.95 -39.52 14.25
CA THR A 236 -7.41 -39.68 14.42
C THR A 236 -7.93 -39.12 15.75
N GLU A 237 -7.06 -38.96 16.74
CA GLU A 237 -7.42 -38.49 18.08
C GLU A 237 -7.79 -37.01 18.05
N GLN A 238 -7.05 -36.19 17.29
CA GLN A 238 -7.38 -34.78 17.10
C GLN A 238 -8.58 -34.56 16.18
N LEU A 239 -8.75 -35.40 15.15
CA LEU A 239 -9.88 -35.33 14.23
C LEU A 239 -11.22 -35.63 14.92
N SER A 240 -11.24 -36.57 15.87
CA SER A 240 -12.43 -36.96 16.64
C SER A 240 -13.06 -35.86 17.50
N LYS A 241 -12.34 -34.75 17.72
CA LYS A 241 -12.85 -33.58 18.46
C LYS A 241 -13.80 -32.71 17.64
N ILE A 242 -13.76 -32.82 16.31
CA ILE A 242 -14.43 -31.90 15.38
C ILE A 242 -15.32 -32.69 14.41
N VAL A 243 -14.88 -33.88 13.98
CA VAL A 243 -15.59 -34.74 13.04
C VAL A 243 -16.33 -35.82 13.81
N ASP A 244 -17.60 -36.06 13.47
CA ASP A 244 -18.37 -37.15 14.05
C ASP A 244 -17.60 -38.48 13.89
N PRO A 245 -17.35 -39.25 14.96
CA PRO A 245 -16.58 -40.50 14.89
C PRO A 245 -17.12 -41.50 13.86
N LYS A 246 -18.43 -41.47 13.55
CA LYS A 246 -19.04 -42.29 12.51
C LYS A 246 -18.56 -41.87 11.12
N ILE A 247 -18.37 -40.57 10.87
CA ILE A 247 -17.81 -40.06 9.61
C ILE A 247 -16.37 -40.53 9.45
N ILE A 248 -15.55 -40.42 10.50
CA ILE A 248 -14.16 -40.91 10.48
C ILE A 248 -14.15 -42.40 10.10
N HIS A 249 -14.97 -43.22 10.74
CA HIS A 249 -15.07 -44.65 10.44
C HIS A 249 -15.51 -44.93 8.98
N MET A 250 -16.50 -44.19 8.48
CA MET A 250 -16.98 -44.33 7.11
C MET A 250 -15.91 -43.97 6.08
N VAL A 251 -15.22 -42.84 6.27
CA VAL A 251 -14.15 -42.41 5.37
C VAL A 251 -12.99 -43.40 5.43
N THR A 252 -12.57 -43.89 6.61
CA THR A 252 -11.53 -44.94 6.71
C THR A 252 -11.89 -46.18 5.91
N LYS A 253 -13.14 -46.65 6.02
CA LYS A 253 -13.60 -47.84 5.27
C LYS A 253 -13.61 -47.61 3.75
N ILE A 254 -13.98 -46.41 3.31
CA ILE A 254 -13.93 -46.04 1.89
C ILE A 254 -12.49 -45.93 1.41
N MET A 255 -11.58 -45.39 2.21
CA MET A 255 -10.16 -45.32 1.86
C MET A 255 -9.53 -46.70 1.66
N ASP A 256 -9.90 -47.69 2.48
CA ASP A 256 -9.49 -49.08 2.29
C ASP A 256 -10.10 -49.69 1.01
N THR A 257 -11.34 -49.33 0.71
CA THR A 257 -12.02 -49.75 -0.54
C THR A 257 -11.32 -49.15 -1.75
N CYS A 258 -10.96 -47.86 -1.71
CA CYS A 258 -10.21 -47.20 -2.76
C CYS A 258 -8.82 -47.83 -2.97
N LYS A 259 -8.09 -48.15 -1.89
CA LYS A 259 -6.78 -48.82 -1.99
C LYS A 259 -6.89 -50.16 -2.73
N ASN A 260 -7.96 -50.91 -2.46
CA ASN A 260 -8.19 -52.22 -3.08
C ASN A 260 -8.71 -52.14 -4.52
N GLU A 261 -9.68 -51.26 -4.81
CA GLU A 261 -10.34 -51.18 -6.11
C GLU A 261 -9.59 -50.32 -7.14
N LEU A 262 -8.91 -49.26 -6.69
CA LEU A 262 -8.12 -48.38 -7.55
C LEU A 262 -6.67 -48.86 -7.67
N GLN A 263 -6.18 -49.71 -6.76
CA GLN A 263 -4.77 -50.15 -6.65
C GLN A 263 -3.78 -48.96 -6.52
N ARG A 264 -4.14 -47.96 -5.70
CA ARG A 264 -3.34 -46.75 -5.51
C ARG A 264 -3.20 -46.46 -4.02
N GLU A 265 -2.05 -45.93 -3.63
CA GLU A 265 -1.93 -45.29 -2.32
C GLU A 265 -2.65 -43.94 -2.37
N ILE A 266 -3.42 -43.66 -1.32
CA ILE A 266 -4.11 -42.38 -1.19
C ILE A 266 -3.38 -41.53 -0.15
N GLN A 267 -3.05 -40.31 -0.55
CA GLN A 267 -2.38 -39.34 0.29
C GLN A 267 -3.22 -39.00 1.54
N PRO A 268 -2.61 -38.85 2.73
CA PRO A 268 -3.33 -38.51 3.97
C PRO A 268 -4.21 -37.26 3.86
N GLN A 269 -3.83 -36.29 3.03
CA GLN A 269 -4.57 -35.06 2.74
C GLN A 269 -6.00 -35.34 2.28
N VAL A 270 -6.17 -36.35 1.42
CA VAL A 270 -7.47 -36.77 0.89
C VAL A 270 -8.36 -37.32 2.01
N PHE A 271 -7.80 -38.11 2.92
CA PHE A 271 -8.54 -38.63 4.07
C PHE A 271 -9.07 -37.52 4.97
N TYR A 272 -8.21 -36.56 5.31
CA TYR A 272 -8.60 -35.41 6.14
C TYR A 272 -9.61 -34.52 5.43
N GLY A 273 -9.39 -34.25 4.14
CA GLY A 273 -10.29 -33.47 3.30
C GLY A 273 -11.69 -34.07 3.23
N LEU A 274 -11.78 -35.37 2.98
CA LEU A 274 -13.06 -36.09 2.97
C LEU A 274 -13.73 -36.07 4.35
N CYS A 275 -13.00 -36.30 5.44
CA CYS A 275 -13.57 -36.24 6.79
C CYS A 275 -14.20 -34.87 7.10
N LEU A 276 -13.51 -33.78 6.76
CA LEU A 276 -14.00 -32.42 6.99
C LEU A 276 -15.16 -32.05 6.06
N HIS A 277 -15.05 -32.38 4.77
CA HIS A 277 -16.10 -32.16 3.78
C HIS A 277 -17.39 -32.87 4.19
N MET A 278 -17.32 -34.17 4.51
CA MET A 278 -18.46 -34.97 4.96
C MET A 278 -19.07 -34.44 6.26
N ASN A 279 -18.25 -33.93 7.18
CA ASN A 279 -18.74 -33.33 8.43
C ASN A 279 -19.51 -32.03 8.17
N SER A 280 -19.08 -31.22 7.20
CA SER A 280 -19.79 -30.00 6.81
C SER A 280 -21.19 -30.29 6.23
N LEU A 281 -21.38 -31.44 5.57
CA LEU A 281 -22.67 -31.85 5.00
C LEU A 281 -23.75 -32.12 6.06
N LEU A 282 -23.38 -32.30 7.34
CA LEU A 282 -24.34 -32.40 8.45
C LEU A 282 -25.05 -31.08 8.75
N THR A 283 -24.43 -29.95 8.40
CA THR A 283 -24.91 -28.60 8.74
C THR A 283 -25.37 -27.79 7.53
N LEU A 284 -25.09 -28.26 6.31
CA LEU A 284 -25.35 -27.54 5.05
C LEU A 284 -26.80 -27.71 4.56
N GLN A 285 -27.38 -26.64 3.99
CA GLN A 285 -28.60 -26.75 3.18
C GLN A 285 -28.25 -27.27 1.77
N LEU A 286 -28.72 -28.48 1.42
CA LEU A 286 -28.39 -29.19 0.18
C LEU A 286 -29.18 -28.72 -1.06
N ASN A 287 -29.86 -27.57 -1.00
CA ASN A 287 -30.83 -27.12 -2.02
C ASN A 287 -30.24 -26.19 -3.10
N GLN A 288 -28.92 -26.07 -3.23
CA GLN A 288 -28.28 -25.23 -4.24
C GLN A 288 -27.38 -26.05 -5.17
N SER A 289 -27.48 -25.81 -6.48
CA SER A 289 -26.63 -26.43 -7.49
C SER A 289 -25.19 -25.90 -7.38
N ARG A 290 -24.27 -26.80 -7.01
CA ARG A 290 -22.88 -26.49 -6.66
C ARG A 290 -21.87 -26.84 -7.77
N VAL A 291 -22.29 -27.66 -8.75
CA VAL A 291 -21.47 -28.14 -9.86
C VAL A 291 -22.26 -27.94 -11.16
N ASP A 292 -21.57 -27.57 -12.24
CA ASP A 292 -22.19 -27.37 -13.56
C ASP A 292 -22.52 -28.72 -14.23
N ASP A 293 -23.60 -28.76 -15.02
CA ASP A 293 -24.09 -30.01 -15.63
C ASP A 293 -23.05 -30.68 -16.53
N ASP A 294 -22.23 -29.90 -17.25
CA ASP A 294 -21.17 -30.42 -18.12
C ASP A 294 -20.04 -31.11 -17.33
N GLN A 295 -19.74 -30.63 -16.12
CA GLN A 295 -18.72 -31.21 -15.24
C GLN A 295 -19.18 -32.53 -14.65
N ILE A 296 -20.46 -32.62 -14.28
CA ILE A 296 -21.08 -33.86 -13.81
C ILE A 296 -20.94 -34.93 -14.90
N VAL A 297 -21.28 -34.58 -16.14
CA VAL A 297 -21.16 -35.51 -17.28
C VAL A 297 -19.72 -35.95 -17.49
N HIS A 298 -18.76 -35.02 -17.46
CA HIS A 298 -17.34 -35.32 -17.64
C HIS A 298 -16.80 -36.32 -16.60
N ILE A 299 -17.03 -36.04 -15.30
CA ILE A 299 -16.49 -36.90 -14.23
C ILE A 299 -17.14 -38.29 -14.24
N VAL A 300 -18.45 -38.37 -14.52
CA VAL A 300 -19.16 -39.65 -14.63
C VAL A 300 -18.64 -40.51 -15.78
N GLN A 301 -18.22 -39.88 -16.89
CA GLN A 301 -17.73 -40.58 -18.08
C GLN A 301 -16.25 -40.96 -17.98
N GLU A 302 -15.38 -40.04 -17.56
CA GLU A 302 -13.92 -40.22 -17.56
C GLU A 302 -13.41 -40.97 -16.30
N TYR A 303 -14.09 -40.83 -15.16
CA TYR A 303 -13.67 -41.43 -13.88
C TYR A 303 -14.76 -42.31 -13.25
N PRO A 304 -15.25 -43.36 -13.95
CA PRO A 304 -16.41 -44.15 -13.50
C PRO A 304 -16.13 -44.97 -12.23
N LYS A 305 -14.87 -45.32 -11.95
CA LYS A 305 -14.49 -46.08 -10.75
C LYS A 305 -14.52 -45.19 -9.51
N GLU A 306 -13.87 -44.03 -9.60
CA GLU A 306 -13.84 -42.99 -8.58
C GLU A 306 -15.27 -42.53 -8.26
N TYR A 307 -16.08 -42.26 -9.28
CA TYR A 307 -17.50 -41.93 -9.12
C TYR A 307 -18.31 -43.06 -8.44
N GLY A 308 -18.06 -44.31 -8.83
CA GLY A 308 -18.70 -45.48 -8.21
C GLY A 308 -18.40 -45.60 -6.71
N ILE A 309 -17.17 -45.32 -6.30
CA ILE A 309 -16.77 -45.33 -4.88
C ILE A 309 -17.40 -44.14 -4.13
N SER A 310 -17.52 -42.97 -4.76
CA SER A 310 -18.21 -41.82 -4.19
C SER A 310 -19.69 -42.08 -3.91
N ILE A 311 -20.37 -42.82 -4.80
CA ILE A 311 -21.74 -43.27 -4.56
C ILE A 311 -21.81 -44.17 -3.33
N GLN A 312 -20.84 -45.08 -3.14
CA GLN A 312 -20.80 -45.95 -1.96
C GLN A 312 -20.65 -45.14 -0.67
N LEU A 313 -19.78 -44.12 -0.65
CA LEU A 313 -19.64 -43.22 0.49
C LEU A 313 -20.93 -42.44 0.75
N GLY A 314 -21.59 -41.94 -0.30
CA GLY A 314 -22.88 -41.26 -0.21
C GLY A 314 -23.99 -42.17 0.35
N GLN A 315 -24.03 -43.44 -0.04
CA GLN A 315 -24.97 -44.41 0.49
C GLN A 315 -24.71 -44.70 1.97
N MET A 316 -23.45 -44.88 2.36
CA MET A 316 -23.07 -45.05 3.78
C MET A 316 -23.48 -43.83 4.62
N PHE A 317 -23.33 -42.63 4.06
CA PHE A 317 -23.76 -41.39 4.70
C PHE A 317 -25.28 -41.32 4.87
N LYS A 318 -26.04 -41.69 3.82
CA LYS A 318 -27.50 -41.81 3.85
C LYS A 318 -27.97 -42.81 4.90
N ASP A 319 -27.38 -44.00 4.95
CA ASP A 319 -27.76 -45.05 5.90
C ASP A 319 -27.47 -44.64 7.36
N THR A 320 -26.44 -43.82 7.59
CA THR A 320 -25.99 -43.43 8.93
C THR A 320 -26.69 -42.18 9.47
N PHE A 321 -26.91 -41.17 8.62
CA PHE A 321 -27.43 -39.86 9.02
C PHE A 321 -28.80 -39.54 8.44
N ASN A 322 -29.35 -40.40 7.57
CA ASN A 322 -30.62 -40.20 6.87
C ASN A 322 -30.65 -38.93 6.00
N ILE A 323 -29.50 -38.58 5.42
CA ILE A 323 -29.31 -37.45 4.51
C ILE A 323 -28.93 -38.01 3.14
N GLU A 324 -29.75 -37.73 2.13
CA GLU A 324 -29.49 -38.12 0.75
C GLU A 324 -28.67 -37.04 0.06
N LEU A 325 -27.50 -37.41 -0.47
CA LEU A 325 -26.60 -36.48 -1.14
C LEU A 325 -27.05 -36.25 -2.59
N PRO A 326 -27.10 -35.00 -3.06
CA PRO A 326 -27.36 -34.72 -4.47
C PRO A 326 -26.15 -35.11 -5.32
N ILE A 327 -26.35 -35.26 -6.64
CA ILE A 327 -25.33 -35.78 -7.57
C ILE A 327 -24.06 -34.90 -7.54
N GLU A 328 -24.22 -33.60 -7.35
CA GLU A 328 -23.17 -32.60 -7.24
C GLU A 328 -22.18 -32.93 -6.11
N GLU A 329 -22.67 -33.36 -4.94
CA GLU A 329 -21.81 -33.74 -3.81
C GLU A 329 -21.11 -35.08 -4.06
N ILE A 330 -21.77 -36.02 -4.74
CA ILE A 330 -21.14 -37.27 -5.17
C ILE A 330 -19.98 -37.01 -6.15
N VAL A 331 -20.16 -36.03 -7.04
CA VAL A 331 -19.11 -35.60 -7.98
C VAL A 331 -17.95 -34.93 -7.25
N ILE A 332 -18.22 -34.07 -6.26
CA ILE A 332 -17.17 -33.46 -5.42
C ILE A 332 -16.37 -34.53 -4.68
N ILE A 333 -17.04 -35.52 -4.08
CA ILE A 333 -16.36 -36.67 -3.45
C ILE A 333 -15.50 -37.42 -4.47
N ALA A 334 -15.96 -37.58 -5.72
CA ALA A 334 -15.17 -38.23 -6.77
C ALA A 334 -13.91 -37.43 -7.12
N MET A 335 -13.98 -36.09 -7.12
CA MET A 335 -12.82 -35.23 -7.36
C MET A 335 -11.70 -35.46 -6.33
N PHE A 336 -12.02 -35.74 -5.06
CA PHE A 336 -11.03 -36.12 -4.04
C PHE A 336 -10.29 -37.42 -4.35
N LEU A 337 -10.87 -38.31 -5.16
CA LEU A 337 -10.35 -39.65 -5.45
C LEU A 337 -9.62 -39.75 -6.79
N ILE A 338 -9.77 -38.76 -7.67
CA ILE A 338 -9.06 -38.71 -8.97
C ILE A 338 -7.56 -38.52 -8.71
N LYS A 339 -6.71 -39.33 -9.37
CA LYS A 339 -5.25 -39.18 -9.31
C LYS A 339 -4.81 -38.12 -10.33
N ASP A 340 -3.93 -37.20 -9.96
CA ASP A 340 -3.23 -36.39 -10.96
C ASP A 340 -2.50 -37.32 -11.96
N GLU A 341 -2.53 -36.98 -13.24
CA GLU A 341 -1.52 -37.54 -14.15
C GLU A 341 -0.17 -37.10 -13.59
N GLU A 342 0.66 -38.08 -13.19
CA GLU A 342 2.02 -37.78 -12.77
C GLU A 342 2.73 -37.13 -13.96
N ASP A 343 3.00 -35.83 -13.84
CA ASP A 343 4.00 -35.15 -14.66
C ASP A 343 5.28 -35.97 -14.54
N THR A 344 5.58 -36.75 -15.58
CA THR A 344 6.80 -37.58 -15.62
C THR A 344 8.07 -36.74 -15.62
N GLU A 345 7.94 -35.42 -15.79
CA GLU A 345 9.01 -34.45 -15.68
C GLU A 345 8.83 -33.70 -14.35
N GLY A 346 9.81 -33.81 -13.45
CA GLY A 346 9.79 -33.01 -12.23
C GLY A 346 9.91 -31.51 -12.52
N HIS A 347 9.84 -30.67 -11.49
CA HIS A 347 9.73 -29.20 -11.63
C HIS A 347 10.81 -28.46 -10.83
N PRO A 348 11.23 -27.24 -11.26
CA PRO A 348 12.13 -26.43 -10.46
C PRO A 348 11.52 -26.05 -9.11
N VAL A 349 12.32 -26.08 -8.05
CA VAL A 349 11.89 -25.67 -6.69
C VAL A 349 12.54 -24.35 -6.28
N LEU A 350 11.91 -23.63 -5.36
CA LEU A 350 12.41 -22.36 -4.81
C LEU A 350 13.04 -22.57 -3.43
N LEU A 351 14.23 -22.02 -3.19
CA LEU A 351 14.90 -22.05 -1.89
C LEU A 351 15.28 -20.63 -1.44
N TYR A 352 14.79 -20.21 -0.29
CA TYR A 352 15.24 -18.98 0.38
C TYR A 352 16.45 -19.27 1.27
N ILE A 353 17.53 -18.49 1.14
CA ILE A 353 18.68 -18.54 2.04
C ILE A 353 19.01 -17.12 2.53
N PHE A 354 18.73 -16.84 3.80
CA PHE A 354 18.93 -15.50 4.38
C PHE A 354 19.70 -15.58 5.69
N HIS A 355 20.46 -14.53 6.00
CA HIS A 355 21.08 -14.41 7.32
C HIS A 355 20.04 -14.10 8.39
N GLY A 356 20.27 -14.63 9.59
CA GLY A 356 19.39 -14.44 10.74
C GLY A 356 18.42 -15.60 10.94
N LYS A 357 17.81 -15.64 12.13
CA LYS A 357 16.93 -16.73 12.54
C LYS A 357 15.49 -16.43 12.13
N GLY A 358 14.87 -17.32 11.36
CA GLY A 358 13.46 -17.24 10.97
C GLY A 358 13.15 -16.33 9.78
N VAL A 359 14.15 -15.73 9.13
CA VAL A 359 13.93 -14.80 8.00
C VAL A 359 13.54 -15.57 6.74
N ALA A 360 14.36 -16.54 6.34
CA ALA A 360 14.09 -17.39 5.19
C ALA A 360 12.84 -18.25 5.44
N THR A 361 12.70 -18.78 6.66
CA THR A 361 11.54 -19.60 7.06
C THR A 361 10.24 -18.80 6.93
N SER A 362 10.19 -17.57 7.46
CA SER A 362 8.99 -16.73 7.35
C SER A 362 8.63 -16.39 5.89
N LEU A 363 9.63 -16.12 5.04
CA LEU A 363 9.39 -15.86 3.61
C LEU A 363 8.84 -17.10 2.90
N CYS A 364 9.38 -18.28 3.21
CA CYS A 364 8.90 -19.55 2.69
C CYS A 364 7.44 -19.80 3.09
N ASP A 365 7.10 -19.65 4.38
CA ASP A 365 5.74 -19.85 4.89
C ASP A 365 4.73 -18.91 4.21
N VAL A 366 5.07 -17.62 4.08
CA VAL A 366 4.22 -16.64 3.39
C VAL A 366 4.06 -16.99 1.92
N THR A 367 5.14 -17.37 1.25
CA THR A 367 5.11 -17.69 -0.20
C THR A 367 4.24 -18.91 -0.47
N ASN A 368 4.48 -20.04 0.22
CA ASN A 368 3.66 -21.24 0.09
C ASN A 368 2.18 -20.98 0.44
N THR A 369 1.92 -20.12 1.42
CA THR A 369 0.54 -19.76 1.82
C THR A 369 -0.20 -19.00 0.73
N LEU A 370 0.48 -18.09 0.01
CA LEU A 370 -0.12 -17.24 -1.02
C LEU A 370 -0.23 -17.94 -2.37
N THR A 371 0.73 -18.80 -2.71
CA THR A 371 0.74 -19.52 -3.99
C THR A 371 -0.03 -20.83 -3.94
N HIS A 372 -0.29 -21.35 -2.73
CA HIS A 372 -0.85 -22.70 -2.51
C HIS A 372 -0.02 -23.81 -3.15
N THR A 373 1.27 -23.54 -3.40
CA THR A 373 2.22 -24.52 -3.94
C THR A 373 3.12 -24.97 -2.79
N ASN A 374 3.39 -26.27 -2.67
CA ASN A 374 4.30 -26.82 -1.64
C ASN A 374 5.73 -27.00 -2.16
N ASN A 375 6.19 -26.09 -3.03
CA ASN A 375 7.47 -26.18 -3.75
C ASN A 375 8.50 -25.12 -3.33
N VAL A 376 8.27 -24.44 -2.20
CA VAL A 376 9.19 -23.44 -1.64
C VAL A 376 9.77 -23.95 -0.33
N TYR A 377 11.08 -23.75 -0.17
CA TYR A 377 11.89 -24.20 0.97
C TYR A 377 12.72 -23.04 1.54
N ALA A 378 13.25 -23.22 2.75
CA ALA A 378 14.06 -22.21 3.43
C ALA A 378 15.28 -22.80 4.15
N TYR A 379 16.32 -21.96 4.28
CA TYR A 379 17.46 -22.16 5.15
C TYR A 379 17.85 -20.84 5.82
N ASP A 380 17.77 -20.81 7.15
CA ASP A 380 18.18 -19.66 7.97
C ASP A 380 19.66 -19.78 8.36
N LEU A 381 20.48 -18.84 7.90
CA LEU A 381 21.92 -18.82 8.14
C LEU A 381 22.24 -17.99 9.41
N CYS A 382 22.56 -18.68 10.51
CA CYS A 382 22.96 -18.03 11.77
C CYS A 382 24.34 -17.35 11.66
N LEU A 383 24.46 -16.11 12.15
CA LEU A 383 25.68 -15.30 12.07
C LEU A 383 26.91 -15.89 12.80
N GLU A 384 26.68 -16.68 13.84
CA GLU A 384 27.73 -17.30 14.67
C GLU A 384 28.20 -18.65 14.14
N LYS A 385 27.57 -19.13 13.06
CA LYS A 385 27.75 -20.50 12.55
C LYS A 385 28.95 -20.57 11.62
N ASP A 386 29.71 -21.67 11.72
CA ASP A 386 30.84 -21.92 10.83
C ASP A 386 30.38 -22.13 9.38
N SER A 387 31.17 -21.59 8.46
CA SER A 387 30.90 -21.62 7.02
C SER A 387 30.92 -23.03 6.42
N THR A 388 31.76 -23.93 6.93
CA THR A 388 31.87 -25.32 6.42
C THR A 388 30.68 -26.16 6.85
N THR A 389 30.22 -26.00 8.10
CA THR A 389 28.99 -26.62 8.59
C THR A 389 27.78 -26.15 7.81
N SER A 390 27.69 -24.84 7.53
CA SER A 390 26.58 -24.27 6.77
C SER A 390 26.54 -24.78 5.32
N LEU A 391 27.71 -24.90 4.68
CA LEU A 391 27.84 -25.50 3.34
C LEU A 391 27.29 -26.94 3.30
N GLN A 392 27.65 -27.78 4.28
CA GLN A 392 27.20 -29.18 4.38
C GLN A 392 25.68 -29.29 4.54
N GLU A 393 25.09 -28.43 5.37
CA GLU A 393 23.65 -28.44 5.60
C GLU A 393 22.86 -27.94 4.38
N ILE A 394 23.33 -26.87 3.72
CA ILE A 394 22.73 -26.38 2.47
C ILE A 394 22.84 -27.47 1.39
N LYS A 395 23.98 -28.18 1.31
CA LYS A 395 24.15 -29.30 0.37
C LYS A 395 23.14 -30.41 0.61
N THR A 396 22.99 -30.83 1.87
CA THR A 396 22.03 -31.87 2.27
C THR A 396 20.59 -31.44 1.94
N LEU A 397 20.26 -30.17 2.19
CA LEU A 397 18.96 -29.61 1.86
C LEU A 397 18.71 -29.60 0.36
N VAL A 398 19.65 -29.09 -0.44
CA VAL A 398 19.59 -29.05 -1.91
C VAL A 398 19.34 -30.44 -2.50
N GLN A 399 20.07 -31.45 -2.04
CA GLN A 399 19.89 -32.84 -2.50
C GLN A 399 18.52 -33.42 -2.14
N ARG A 400 17.94 -33.00 -1.01
CA ARG A 400 16.63 -33.48 -0.56
C ARG A 400 15.48 -32.85 -1.33
N ILE A 401 15.61 -31.57 -1.71
CA ILE A 401 14.51 -30.80 -2.31
C ILE A 401 14.55 -30.78 -3.83
N ASP A 402 15.67 -31.17 -4.46
CA ASP A 402 15.75 -31.25 -5.91
C ASP A 402 14.74 -32.26 -6.45
N ASN A 403 13.87 -31.78 -7.34
CA ASN A 403 12.84 -32.55 -7.99
C ASN A 403 13.17 -32.76 -9.49
N GLY A 404 14.45 -32.90 -9.84
CA GLY A 404 14.92 -33.29 -11.17
C GLY A 404 15.11 -32.15 -12.19
N GLN A 405 14.54 -30.96 -11.98
CA GLN A 405 14.78 -29.78 -12.84
C GLN A 405 15.65 -28.69 -12.18
N GLY A 406 16.20 -28.96 -11.00
CA GLY A 406 17.08 -28.03 -10.29
C GLY A 406 16.35 -27.02 -9.42
N ILE A 407 17.10 -26.03 -8.94
CA ILE A 407 16.70 -25.16 -7.83
C ILE A 407 16.95 -23.69 -8.18
N ILE A 408 15.97 -22.84 -7.90
CA ILE A 408 16.11 -21.39 -7.86
C ILE A 408 16.35 -20.96 -6.41
N VAL A 409 17.43 -20.24 -6.15
CA VAL A 409 17.78 -19.76 -4.80
C VAL A 409 17.66 -18.25 -4.72
N ILE A 410 16.97 -17.71 -3.73
CA ILE A 410 16.96 -16.27 -3.44
C ILE A 410 17.76 -16.04 -2.16
N TYR A 411 18.75 -15.15 -2.21
CA TYR A 411 19.64 -14.90 -1.07
C TYR A 411 20.00 -13.43 -0.89
N ASP A 412 20.43 -13.07 0.33
CA ASP A 412 20.70 -11.68 0.72
C ASP A 412 22.15 -11.21 0.51
N MET A 413 23.13 -11.89 1.08
CA MET A 413 24.52 -11.40 1.13
C MET A 413 25.54 -12.52 1.38
N GLY A 414 26.82 -12.13 1.50
CA GLY A 414 27.89 -13.00 1.98
C GLY A 414 28.39 -14.04 0.97
N SER A 415 28.96 -15.11 1.50
CA SER A 415 29.58 -16.21 0.73
C SER A 415 28.58 -17.24 0.20
N ILE A 416 27.28 -17.01 0.37
CA ILE A 416 26.21 -17.94 -0.06
C ILE A 416 26.35 -18.29 -1.54
N LYS A 417 26.64 -17.29 -2.40
CA LYS A 417 26.89 -17.54 -3.83
C LYS A 417 27.96 -18.59 -4.06
N THR A 418 29.12 -18.43 -3.42
CA THR A 418 30.25 -19.36 -3.54
C THR A 418 29.88 -20.75 -3.01
N MET A 419 29.14 -20.83 -1.90
CA MET A 419 28.64 -22.10 -1.38
C MET A 419 27.72 -22.80 -2.40
N LEU A 420 26.81 -22.07 -3.03
CA LEU A 420 25.90 -22.61 -4.04
C LEU A 420 26.63 -23.04 -5.31
N ASP A 421 27.62 -22.27 -5.77
CA ASP A 421 28.47 -22.64 -6.91
C ASP A 421 29.22 -23.96 -6.61
N THR A 422 29.84 -24.09 -5.42
CA THR A 422 30.48 -25.33 -4.98
C THR A 422 29.51 -26.50 -4.90
N ILE A 423 28.31 -26.31 -4.33
CA ILE A 423 27.31 -27.38 -4.21
C ILE A 423 26.84 -27.83 -5.59
N SER A 424 26.60 -26.91 -6.52
CA SER A 424 26.18 -27.23 -7.88
C SER A 424 27.23 -28.07 -8.60
N GLU A 425 28.52 -27.72 -8.47
CA GLU A 425 29.63 -28.51 -9.03
C GLU A 425 29.76 -29.89 -8.38
N GLU A 426 29.58 -30.00 -7.05
CA GLU A 426 29.74 -31.26 -6.33
C GLU A 426 28.56 -32.24 -6.47
N THR A 427 27.36 -31.74 -6.77
CA THR A 427 26.12 -32.53 -6.81
C THR A 427 25.56 -32.74 -8.22
N ASP A 428 26.08 -32.01 -9.22
CA ASP A 428 25.54 -31.93 -10.59
C ASP A 428 24.08 -31.45 -10.67
N ILE A 429 23.55 -30.89 -9.57
CA ILE A 429 22.22 -30.28 -9.52
C ILE A 429 22.33 -28.86 -10.08
N LYS A 430 21.43 -28.51 -11.01
CA LYS A 430 21.37 -27.17 -11.59
C LYS A 430 20.86 -26.16 -10.55
N ILE A 431 21.71 -25.22 -10.15
CA ILE A 431 21.33 -24.15 -9.22
C ILE A 431 21.41 -22.80 -9.94
N ARG A 432 20.32 -22.05 -9.91
CA ARG A 432 20.27 -20.64 -10.33
C ARG A 432 19.92 -19.78 -9.13
N TYR A 433 20.54 -18.61 -9.01
CA TYR A 433 20.33 -17.77 -7.83
C TYR A 433 20.03 -16.31 -8.20
N ILE A 434 19.19 -15.68 -7.37
CA ILE A 434 18.78 -14.28 -7.43
C ILE A 434 19.32 -13.60 -6.19
N TYR A 435 20.13 -12.57 -6.40
CA TYR A 435 20.70 -11.75 -5.34
C TYR A 435 19.74 -10.62 -4.96
N PHE A 436 19.33 -10.56 -3.69
CA PHE A 436 18.43 -9.54 -3.17
C PHE A 436 18.96 -8.97 -1.83
N PRO A 437 19.76 -7.89 -1.87
CA PRO A 437 20.56 -7.41 -0.72
C PRO A 437 19.78 -6.64 0.34
N ILE A 438 18.63 -7.16 0.78
CA ILE A 438 17.77 -6.49 1.76
C ILE A 438 18.48 -6.24 3.10
N THR A 439 19.31 -7.17 3.55
CA THR A 439 20.04 -7.06 4.82
C THR A 439 21.14 -5.98 4.73
N LEU A 440 21.87 -5.92 3.60
CA LEU A 440 22.86 -4.87 3.36
C LEU A 440 22.20 -3.49 3.22
N LEU A 441 21.04 -3.42 2.57
CA LEU A 441 20.25 -2.20 2.46
C LEU A 441 19.85 -1.68 3.85
N GLY A 442 19.33 -2.56 4.72
CA GLY A 442 18.97 -2.19 6.09
C GLY A 442 20.16 -1.68 6.91
N LEU A 443 21.33 -2.32 6.77
CA LEU A 443 22.56 -1.90 7.46
C LEU A 443 23.02 -0.51 6.99
N ASP A 444 23.02 -0.26 5.68
CA ASP A 444 23.44 1.02 5.13
C ASP A 444 22.48 2.17 5.52
N VAL A 445 21.17 1.94 5.43
CA VAL A 445 20.16 2.90 5.90
C VAL A 445 20.34 3.20 7.38
N ALA A 446 20.47 2.17 8.22
CA ALA A 446 20.68 2.37 9.66
C ALA A 446 21.93 3.19 9.97
N ARG A 447 23.03 2.93 9.25
CA ARG A 447 24.28 3.70 9.37
C ARG A 447 24.09 5.16 8.95
N LYS A 448 23.45 5.41 7.81
CA LYS A 448 23.17 6.76 7.30
C LYS A 448 22.24 7.54 8.23
N CYS A 449 21.17 6.92 8.73
CA CYS A 449 20.29 7.51 9.74
C CYS A 449 21.03 7.89 11.03
N SER A 450 22.11 7.19 11.37
CA SER A 450 22.94 7.52 12.54
C SER A 450 23.93 8.66 12.29
N GLN A 451 24.22 9.00 11.04
CA GLN A 451 25.27 9.95 10.65
C GLN A 451 24.71 11.25 10.05
N GLU A 452 23.50 11.20 9.49
CA GLU A 452 22.88 12.27 8.72
C GLU A 452 21.57 12.73 9.38
N ILE A 453 21.30 14.03 9.33
CA ILE A 453 20.11 14.65 9.94
C ILE A 453 18.94 14.73 8.94
N ASP A 454 19.25 14.84 7.65
CA ASP A 454 18.25 15.01 6.59
C ASP A 454 17.74 13.66 6.08
N LEU A 455 16.45 13.39 6.32
CA LEU A 455 15.75 12.20 5.84
C LEU A 455 15.81 12.07 4.32
N GLU A 456 15.65 13.18 3.60
CA GLU A 456 15.57 13.16 2.14
C GLU A 456 16.92 12.77 1.54
N TYR A 457 18.00 13.23 2.16
CA TYR A 457 19.36 12.82 1.82
C TYR A 457 19.58 11.32 2.05
N VAL A 458 19.21 10.79 3.23
CA VAL A 458 19.33 9.35 3.53
C VAL A 458 18.53 8.52 2.53
N TYR A 459 17.29 8.91 2.26
CA TYR A 459 16.40 8.22 1.34
C TYR A 459 16.96 8.19 -0.09
N HIS A 460 17.32 9.34 -0.65
CA HIS A 460 17.78 9.43 -2.03
C HIS A 460 19.15 8.78 -2.27
N THR A 461 20.08 8.90 -1.32
CA THR A 461 21.39 8.23 -1.43
C THR A 461 21.23 6.72 -1.38
N THR A 462 20.42 6.21 -0.45
CA THR A 462 20.08 4.78 -0.35
C THR A 462 19.41 4.27 -1.63
N MET A 463 18.40 4.96 -2.14
CA MET A 463 17.69 4.54 -3.36
C MET A 463 18.60 4.52 -4.59
N ARG A 464 19.58 5.41 -4.66
CA ARG A 464 20.59 5.38 -5.72
C ARG A 464 21.48 4.15 -5.61
N GLU A 465 22.02 3.88 -4.43
CA GLU A 465 22.91 2.74 -4.19
C GLU A 465 22.17 1.41 -4.40
N MET A 466 20.92 1.30 -3.95
CA MET A 466 20.06 0.13 -4.19
C MET A 466 19.90 -0.15 -5.68
N LYS A 467 19.68 0.89 -6.51
CA LYS A 467 19.57 0.74 -7.97
C LYS A 467 20.88 0.25 -8.60
N THR A 468 22.02 0.73 -8.11
CA THR A 468 23.35 0.25 -8.53
C THR A 468 23.58 -1.20 -8.12
N MET A 469 23.19 -1.57 -6.89
CA MET A 469 23.33 -2.94 -6.36
C MET A 469 22.44 -3.96 -7.09
N LEU A 470 21.26 -3.55 -7.55
CA LEU A 470 20.31 -4.42 -8.26
C LEU A 470 20.52 -4.47 -9.78
N GLN A 471 21.53 -3.79 -10.33
CA GLN A 471 21.84 -3.75 -11.78
C GLN A 471 20.60 -3.52 -12.68
N MET A 472 19.67 -2.66 -12.25
CA MET A 472 18.54 -2.25 -13.10
C MET A 472 19.07 -1.30 -14.19
N ASN A 473 19.57 -1.89 -15.28
CA ASN A 473 20.04 -1.14 -16.46
C ASN A 473 18.85 -0.52 -17.20
N ASP A 474 18.44 0.67 -16.74
CA ASP A 474 17.60 1.58 -17.51
C ASP A 474 18.41 2.09 -18.71
N SER A 475 18.03 1.70 -19.93
CA SER A 475 18.77 2.01 -21.17
C SER A 475 18.57 3.45 -21.67
N ARG A 476 17.73 4.25 -21.00
CA ARG A 476 17.48 5.66 -21.37
C ARG A 476 18.70 6.52 -21.07
N LYS A 477 19.03 7.41 -22.01
CA LYS A 477 20.11 8.38 -21.83
C LYS A 477 19.79 9.31 -20.66
N GLU A 478 20.79 9.58 -19.82
CA GLU A 478 20.67 10.46 -18.67
C GLU A 478 20.80 11.93 -19.09
N ILE A 479 19.92 12.76 -18.53
CA ILE A 479 19.91 14.21 -18.75
C ILE A 479 19.96 14.99 -17.44
N ILE A 480 20.55 16.17 -17.48
CA ILE A 480 20.50 17.19 -16.44
C ILE A 480 19.59 18.30 -16.92
N ILE A 481 18.70 18.80 -16.06
CA ILE A 481 17.85 19.95 -16.39
C ILE A 481 18.36 21.18 -15.64
N THR A 482 18.70 22.25 -16.37
CA THR A 482 19.09 23.52 -15.74
C THR A 482 17.89 24.46 -15.63
N LEU A 483 17.73 25.13 -14.48
CA LEU A 483 16.56 25.93 -14.14
C LEU A 483 16.92 27.37 -13.72
N CYS A 484 16.16 28.34 -14.21
CA CYS A 484 16.23 29.74 -13.81
C CYS A 484 14.83 30.39 -13.81
N HIS A 485 14.56 31.29 -12.85
CA HIS A 485 13.26 31.95 -12.68
C HIS A 485 12.79 32.77 -13.87
N THR A 486 13.70 33.33 -14.66
CA THR A 486 13.36 34.41 -15.62
C THR A 486 13.65 34.06 -17.08
N GLY A 487 14.29 32.92 -17.35
CA GLY A 487 14.66 32.50 -18.71
C GLY A 487 15.61 33.45 -19.47
N GLU A 488 16.19 34.45 -18.78
CA GLU A 488 17.00 35.48 -19.42
C GLU A 488 18.41 35.02 -19.81
N GLY A 489 18.78 33.82 -19.39
CA GLY A 489 19.99 33.12 -19.84
C GLY A 489 20.68 32.31 -18.77
N GLY A 490 20.49 32.60 -17.48
CA GLY A 490 21.28 31.97 -16.40
C GLY A 490 21.26 30.43 -16.41
N ASP A 491 20.13 29.83 -16.81
CA ASP A 491 19.96 28.40 -17.10
C ASP A 491 20.82 27.91 -18.29
N PHE A 492 20.95 28.72 -19.34
CA PHE A 492 21.81 28.47 -20.49
C PHE A 492 23.30 28.62 -20.14
N GLN A 493 23.70 29.60 -19.33
CA GLN A 493 25.09 29.69 -18.86
C GLN A 493 25.46 28.49 -17.97
N LEU A 494 24.54 28.08 -17.09
CA LEU A 494 24.73 26.90 -16.26
C LEU A 494 24.85 25.62 -17.11
N LYS A 495 24.04 25.52 -18.17
CA LYS A 495 24.14 24.45 -19.16
C LYS A 495 25.52 24.45 -19.83
N GLN A 496 26.00 25.60 -20.32
CA GLN A 496 27.32 25.70 -20.95
C GLN A 496 28.45 25.35 -19.99
N TYR A 497 28.36 25.80 -18.74
CA TYR A 497 29.34 25.47 -17.70
C TYR A 497 29.42 23.96 -17.46
N ILE A 498 28.28 23.30 -17.30
CA ILE A 498 28.22 21.84 -17.10
C ILE A 498 28.72 21.11 -18.35
N ASP A 499 28.31 21.54 -19.54
CA ASP A 499 28.76 20.92 -20.81
C ASP A 499 30.27 21.08 -21.03
N GLN A 500 30.87 22.18 -20.57
CA GLN A 500 32.30 22.47 -20.75
C GLN A 500 33.18 21.70 -19.77
N TYR A 501 32.73 21.53 -18.52
CA TYR A 501 33.57 20.97 -17.46
C TYR A 501 33.20 19.54 -17.05
N SER A 502 32.00 19.04 -17.35
CA SER A 502 31.58 17.68 -16.97
C SER A 502 31.97 16.62 -17.98
N ASN A 503 32.50 15.49 -17.50
CA ASN A 503 32.86 14.33 -18.33
C ASN A 503 31.89 13.15 -18.19
N LEU A 504 30.75 13.34 -17.53
CA LEU A 504 29.79 12.27 -17.23
C LEU A 504 28.98 11.78 -18.46
N GLY A 505 29.03 12.52 -19.58
CA GLY A 505 28.29 12.19 -20.79
C GLY A 505 26.77 12.44 -20.69
N PHE A 506 26.32 13.15 -19.64
CA PHE A 506 24.93 13.55 -19.47
C PHE A 506 24.56 14.69 -20.40
N LYS A 507 23.37 14.63 -21.00
CA LYS A 507 22.88 15.72 -21.84
C LYS A 507 22.21 16.78 -20.99
N THR A 508 22.66 18.03 -21.08
CA THR A 508 22.03 19.15 -20.36
C THR A 508 20.90 19.79 -21.18
N ILE A 509 19.78 20.12 -20.52
CA ILE A 509 18.61 20.78 -21.14
C ILE A 509 18.22 21.99 -20.27
N PRO A 510 18.29 23.23 -20.81
CA PRO A 510 17.85 24.42 -20.10
C PRO A 510 16.34 24.56 -20.19
N LEU A 511 15.68 24.78 -19.06
CA LEU A 511 14.25 25.11 -18.99
C LEU A 511 14.06 26.44 -18.24
N ALA A 512 13.38 27.37 -18.89
CA ALA A 512 12.89 28.59 -18.27
C ALA A 512 11.58 28.33 -17.53
N ILE A 513 11.40 28.95 -16.37
CA ILE A 513 10.12 28.92 -15.67
C ILE A 513 9.35 30.17 -16.03
N SER A 514 8.23 29.96 -16.71
CA SER A 514 7.19 30.98 -16.84
C SER A 514 6.04 30.64 -15.90
N LYS A 515 5.65 29.36 -15.79
CA LYS A 515 4.59 28.86 -14.89
C LYS A 515 4.90 27.44 -14.39
N ARG A 516 4.52 27.12 -13.14
CA ARG A 516 4.78 25.81 -12.51
C ARG A 516 4.16 24.64 -13.29
N ASP A 517 2.94 24.81 -13.81
CA ASP A 517 2.24 23.76 -14.57
C ASP A 517 2.89 23.47 -15.93
N GLU A 518 3.45 24.51 -16.58
CA GLU A 518 4.22 24.35 -17.80
C GLU A 518 5.53 23.61 -17.54
N LEU A 519 6.23 23.94 -16.46
CA LEU A 519 7.44 23.22 -16.03
C LEU A 519 7.13 21.74 -15.78
N ILE A 520 6.05 21.44 -15.06
CA ILE A 520 5.60 20.05 -14.82
C ILE A 520 5.36 19.33 -16.15
N SER A 521 4.63 19.97 -17.07
CA SER A 521 4.31 19.38 -18.38
C SER A 521 5.56 19.07 -19.21
N GLN A 522 6.52 20.00 -19.24
CA GLN A 522 7.79 19.82 -19.96
C GLN A 522 8.67 18.73 -19.33
N VAL A 523 8.75 18.70 -17.99
CA VAL A 523 9.48 17.65 -17.25
C VAL A 523 8.85 16.27 -17.48
N MET A 524 7.51 16.17 -17.49
CA MET A 524 6.82 14.91 -17.80
C MET A 524 7.10 14.43 -19.23
N ALA A 525 7.11 15.34 -20.20
CA ALA A 525 7.44 15.00 -21.59
C ALA A 525 8.88 14.48 -21.72
N LEU A 526 9.84 15.14 -21.07
CA LEU A 526 11.25 14.72 -21.06
C LEU A 526 11.44 13.37 -20.36
N LYS A 527 10.75 13.12 -19.25
CA LYS A 527 10.82 11.87 -18.47
C LYS A 527 10.33 10.64 -19.24
N LYS A 528 9.47 10.82 -20.25
CA LYS A 528 9.06 9.73 -21.17
C LYS A 528 10.21 9.23 -22.04
N ILE A 529 11.15 10.12 -22.41
CA ILE A 529 12.18 9.85 -23.41
C ILE A 529 13.56 9.66 -22.75
N TYR A 530 13.81 10.37 -21.66
CA TYR A 530 15.10 10.44 -20.97
C TYR A 530 14.96 10.12 -19.49
N ARG A 531 16.07 9.71 -18.88
CA ARG A 531 16.20 9.63 -17.43
C ARG A 531 16.73 10.96 -16.90
N ILE A 532 15.92 11.70 -16.16
CA ILE A 532 16.34 12.96 -15.55
C ILE A 532 17.18 12.63 -14.31
N HIS A 533 18.47 12.91 -14.37
CA HIS A 533 19.44 12.66 -13.30
C HIS A 533 19.26 13.64 -12.15
N CYS A 534 19.22 14.94 -12.46
CA CYS A 534 18.99 15.99 -11.48
C CYS A 534 18.54 17.30 -12.13
N PHE A 535 18.00 18.18 -11.29
CA PHE A 535 17.86 19.60 -11.55
C PHE A 535 19.09 20.35 -11.07
N VAL A 536 19.52 21.38 -11.81
CA VAL A 536 20.57 22.31 -11.37
C VAL A 536 20.09 23.73 -11.57
N GLY A 537 20.11 24.58 -10.54
CA GLY A 537 19.59 25.94 -10.72
C GLY A 537 19.58 26.80 -9.47
N THR A 538 18.90 27.94 -9.56
CA THR A 538 18.77 28.91 -8.46
C THR A 538 17.71 28.53 -7.43
N TYR A 539 16.82 27.60 -7.77
CA TYR A 539 15.75 27.13 -6.89
C TYR A 539 15.44 25.66 -7.17
N ASP A 540 15.06 24.93 -6.13
CA ASP A 540 14.60 23.55 -6.23
C ASP A 540 13.10 23.51 -6.55
N PRO A 541 12.67 22.97 -7.71
CA PRO A 541 11.25 22.89 -8.03
C PRO A 541 10.49 21.86 -7.18
N LYS A 542 11.23 20.97 -6.48
CA LYS A 542 10.70 19.85 -5.68
C LYS A 542 9.72 18.99 -6.47
N LEU A 543 10.10 18.65 -7.70
CA LEU A 543 9.26 17.91 -8.63
C LEU A 543 9.67 16.45 -8.72
N MET A 544 8.69 15.58 -8.47
CA MET A 544 8.77 14.14 -8.76
C MET A 544 9.93 13.39 -8.10
N GLY A 545 10.44 13.89 -6.97
CA GLY A 545 11.57 13.29 -6.24
C GLY A 545 12.88 13.28 -7.05
N ILE A 546 13.03 14.19 -8.01
CA ILE A 546 14.27 14.35 -8.78
C ILE A 546 15.25 15.21 -7.95
N PRO A 547 16.49 14.76 -7.72
CA PRO A 547 17.48 15.49 -6.93
C PRO A 547 17.78 16.88 -7.49
N PHE A 548 18.13 17.81 -6.60
CA PHE A 548 18.51 19.17 -6.96
C PHE A 548 19.95 19.49 -6.54
N VAL A 549 20.70 20.14 -7.43
CA VAL A 549 22.02 20.71 -7.17
C VAL A 549 21.88 22.22 -7.26
N SER A 550 22.20 22.91 -6.17
CA SER A 550 22.11 24.37 -6.18
C SER A 550 23.22 24.98 -7.04
N MET A 551 22.89 26.09 -7.69
CA MET A 551 23.82 26.87 -8.50
C MET A 551 25.03 27.33 -7.67
N THR A 552 24.83 27.68 -6.40
CA THR A 552 25.92 28.03 -5.48
C THR A 552 26.91 26.88 -5.35
N LYS A 553 26.43 25.65 -5.18
CA LYS A 553 27.31 24.48 -5.06
C LYS A 553 28.15 24.26 -6.33
N VAL A 554 27.60 24.56 -7.50
CA VAL A 554 28.33 24.49 -8.78
C VAL A 554 29.45 25.52 -8.85
N PHE A 555 29.18 26.77 -8.47
CA PHE A 555 30.13 27.89 -8.63
C PHE A 555 31.10 28.10 -7.46
N GLU A 556 30.78 27.64 -6.24
CA GLU A 556 31.68 27.69 -5.08
C GLU A 556 32.85 26.71 -5.17
N ASN A 557 32.77 25.75 -6.09
CA ASN A 557 33.75 24.71 -6.26
C ASN A 557 34.50 24.87 -7.58
N LYS A 558 35.73 24.34 -7.62
CA LYS A 558 36.52 24.40 -8.83
C LYS A 558 35.92 23.54 -9.95
N PRO A 559 36.19 23.84 -11.23
CA PRO A 559 35.65 23.06 -12.34
C PRO A 559 35.93 21.55 -12.25
N GLU A 560 37.06 21.13 -11.68
CA GLU A 560 37.40 19.70 -11.54
C GLU A 560 36.49 18.95 -10.55
N ALA A 561 35.73 19.68 -9.73
CA ALA A 561 34.78 19.11 -8.79
C ALA A 561 33.37 18.94 -9.39
N ILE A 562 33.13 19.40 -10.63
CA ILE A 562 31.78 19.41 -11.20
C ILE A 562 31.18 18.01 -11.31
N ASP A 563 31.96 17.01 -11.74
CA ASP A 563 31.49 15.63 -11.86
C ASP A 563 31.13 15.07 -10.48
N LYS A 564 31.93 15.39 -9.45
CA LYS A 564 31.65 15.01 -8.06
C LYS A 564 30.38 15.68 -7.52
N ILE A 565 30.16 16.94 -7.86
CA ILE A 565 28.96 17.69 -7.48
C ILE A 565 27.72 17.08 -8.12
N LEU A 566 27.79 16.83 -9.43
CA LEU A 566 26.71 16.21 -10.20
C LEU A 566 26.48 14.75 -9.79
N MET A 567 27.51 14.05 -9.30
CA MET A 567 27.40 12.73 -8.67
C MET A 567 27.02 12.78 -7.19
N PHE A 568 26.80 13.97 -6.63
CA PHE A 568 26.42 14.19 -5.23
C PHE A 568 27.41 13.62 -4.21
N GLU A 569 28.68 13.56 -4.56
CA GLU A 569 29.73 13.23 -3.62
C GLU A 569 29.85 14.33 -2.55
N PRO A 570 30.23 13.98 -1.31
CA PRO A 570 30.44 14.95 -0.24
C PRO A 570 31.70 15.79 -0.55
N ILE A 571 31.50 17.11 -0.69
CA ILE A 571 32.58 18.08 -0.92
C ILE A 571 32.43 19.18 0.13
N GLN A 572 33.53 19.54 0.79
CA GLN A 572 33.57 20.69 1.69
C GLN A 572 33.52 21.97 0.86
N SER A 573 32.33 22.58 0.74
CA SER A 573 32.18 23.91 0.16
C SER A 573 32.89 24.93 1.06
N LYS A 574 33.73 25.77 0.47
CA LYS A 574 34.35 26.92 1.13
C LYS A 574 33.50 28.17 0.86
N GLN A 575 33.70 29.22 1.67
CA GLN A 575 33.10 30.55 1.48
C GLN A 575 33.16 31.00 0.01
N LEU A 576 32.06 31.61 -0.47
CA LEU A 576 31.89 32.22 -1.80
C LEU A 576 33.17 32.90 -2.30
N ASP A 577 33.87 32.23 -3.22
CA ASP A 577 34.92 32.84 -4.03
C ASP A 577 34.40 33.03 -5.45
N TYR A 578 33.98 34.26 -5.77
CA TYR A 578 33.52 34.62 -7.11
C TYR A 578 34.63 34.52 -8.18
N SER A 579 35.89 34.22 -7.83
CA SER A 579 37.00 34.09 -8.78
C SER A 579 36.71 33.12 -9.93
N ALA A 580 36.12 31.96 -9.64
CA ALA A 580 35.76 30.96 -10.65
C ALA A 580 34.64 31.47 -11.58
N VAL A 581 33.65 32.18 -11.01
CA VAL A 581 32.57 32.80 -11.78
C VAL A 581 33.13 33.88 -12.71
N TYR A 582 34.02 34.74 -12.22
CA TYR A 582 34.64 35.77 -13.04
C TYR A 582 35.44 35.19 -14.20
N SER A 583 36.27 34.16 -13.96
CA SER A 583 37.05 33.51 -15.02
C SER A 583 36.14 32.91 -16.11
N PHE A 584 35.06 32.24 -15.71
CA PHE A 584 34.07 31.70 -16.65
C PHE A 584 33.37 32.81 -17.45
N LEU A 585 32.91 33.87 -16.79
CA LEU A 585 32.27 34.99 -17.47
C LEU A 585 33.24 35.73 -18.41
N GLU A 586 34.54 35.76 -18.10
CA GLU A 586 35.57 36.37 -18.94
C GLU A 586 35.84 35.59 -20.22
N GLU A 587 35.66 34.26 -20.20
CA GLU A 587 35.68 33.41 -21.40
C GLU A 587 34.43 33.57 -22.27
N GLN A 588 33.26 33.80 -21.66
CA GLN A 588 31.97 33.82 -22.36
C GLN A 588 31.55 35.22 -22.86
N PHE A 589 31.86 36.28 -22.11
CA PHE A 589 31.42 37.64 -22.43
C PHE A 589 32.32 38.29 -23.47
N LYS A 590 31.70 38.94 -24.45
CA LYS A 590 32.39 39.59 -25.58
C LYS A 590 32.31 41.10 -25.49
N CYS A 591 31.28 41.65 -24.84
CA CYS A 591 30.93 43.06 -24.92
C CYS A 591 31.16 43.84 -23.62
N ILE A 592 31.07 43.18 -22.45
CA ILE A 592 31.34 43.80 -21.15
C ILE A 592 32.69 43.36 -20.57
N SER A 593 33.32 44.26 -19.81
CA SER A 593 34.59 43.98 -19.11
C SER A 593 34.28 43.41 -17.73
N VAL A 594 34.74 42.18 -17.49
CA VAL A 594 34.55 41.47 -16.22
C VAL A 594 35.27 42.19 -15.06
N SER A 595 36.40 42.85 -15.34
CA SER A 595 37.08 43.71 -14.36
C SER A 595 36.24 44.88 -13.85
N LYS A 596 35.39 45.49 -14.70
CA LYS A 596 34.40 46.49 -14.26
C LYS A 596 33.23 45.87 -13.49
N LEU A 597 32.82 44.67 -13.87
CA LEU A 597 31.76 43.93 -13.17
C LEU A 597 32.18 43.67 -11.72
N LYS A 598 33.42 43.22 -11.53
CA LYS A 598 34.04 42.92 -10.24
C LYS A 598 34.11 44.12 -9.29
N SER A 599 34.21 45.34 -9.82
CA SER A 599 34.29 46.56 -8.98
C SER A 599 32.93 47.11 -8.54
N ILE A 600 31.83 46.77 -9.22
CA ILE A 600 30.54 47.45 -9.03
C ILE A 600 29.45 46.49 -8.56
N LEU A 601 29.36 45.31 -9.20
CA LEU A 601 28.26 44.37 -8.96
C LEU A 601 28.20 43.84 -7.51
N PRO A 602 29.32 43.53 -6.82
CA PRO A 602 29.25 43.07 -5.43
C PRO A 602 28.54 44.04 -4.49
N SER A 603 28.85 45.34 -4.58
CA SER A 603 28.22 46.38 -3.75
C SER A 603 26.70 46.49 -3.97
N ILE A 604 26.24 46.15 -5.17
CA ILE A 604 24.82 46.19 -5.53
C ILE A 604 24.10 44.95 -5.00
N ILE A 605 24.72 43.78 -5.11
CA ILE A 605 24.19 42.55 -4.51
C ILE A 605 24.12 42.68 -2.98
N ASP A 606 25.13 43.29 -2.34
CA ASP A 606 25.13 43.55 -0.90
C ASP A 606 24.00 44.52 -0.49
N GLU A 607 23.72 45.56 -1.30
CA GLU A 607 22.59 46.48 -1.06
C GLU A 607 21.23 45.76 -1.20
N LEU A 608 21.07 44.92 -2.23
CA LEU A 608 19.87 44.10 -2.41
C LEU A 608 19.71 43.04 -1.31
N GLU A 609 20.81 42.47 -0.81
CA GLU A 609 20.79 41.53 0.30
C GLU A 609 20.24 42.17 1.59
N ILE A 610 20.69 43.38 1.91
CA ILE A 610 20.23 44.11 3.10
C ILE A 610 18.73 44.37 3.03
N ILE A 611 18.20 44.66 1.84
CA ILE A 611 16.79 45.00 1.64
C ILE A 611 15.90 43.76 1.62
N TYR A 612 16.32 42.69 0.93
CA TYR A 612 15.46 41.53 0.62
C TYR A 612 15.85 40.23 1.36
N SER A 613 16.90 40.25 2.21
CA SER A 613 17.38 39.08 2.96
C SER A 613 17.64 37.84 2.09
N LEU A 614 18.52 38.00 1.09
CA LEU A 614 18.75 37.02 0.04
C LEU A 614 19.48 35.75 0.52
N SER A 615 19.03 34.58 0.06
CA SER A 615 19.79 33.34 0.23
C SER A 615 21.08 33.34 -0.60
N ALA A 616 22.06 32.49 -0.26
CA ALA A 616 23.29 32.35 -1.05
C ALA A 616 22.99 32.02 -2.53
N ASP A 617 22.03 31.13 -2.80
CA ASP A 617 21.57 30.80 -4.16
C ASP A 617 20.93 31.99 -4.88
N GLN A 618 20.17 32.83 -4.17
CA GLN A 618 19.62 34.06 -4.76
C GLN A 618 20.72 35.06 -5.09
N LYS A 619 21.74 35.23 -4.23
CA LYS A 619 22.87 36.14 -4.52
C LYS A 619 23.65 35.72 -5.75
N VAL A 620 24.05 34.45 -5.83
CA VAL A 620 24.79 33.91 -6.98
C VAL A 620 23.92 33.97 -8.24
N GLY A 621 22.63 33.62 -8.12
CA GLY A 621 21.65 33.72 -9.19
C GLY A 621 21.51 35.16 -9.73
N LEU A 622 21.27 36.14 -8.85
CA LEU A 622 21.18 37.57 -9.19
C LEU A 622 22.47 38.09 -9.81
N PHE A 623 23.62 37.68 -9.25
CA PHE A 623 24.91 38.07 -9.77
C PHE A 623 25.09 37.64 -11.23
N VAL A 624 24.88 36.34 -11.53
CA VAL A 624 25.01 35.81 -12.89
C VAL A 624 23.94 36.39 -13.81
N HIS A 625 22.72 36.55 -13.32
CA HIS A 625 21.61 37.12 -14.06
C HIS A 625 21.88 38.57 -14.50
N ILE A 626 22.26 39.45 -13.56
CA ILE A 626 22.59 40.86 -13.86
C ILE A 626 23.80 40.93 -14.80
N ALA A 627 24.80 40.07 -14.60
CA ALA A 627 25.97 40.02 -15.49
C ALA A 627 25.56 39.68 -16.94
N CYS A 628 24.68 38.70 -17.13
CA CYS A 628 24.18 38.31 -18.45
C CYS A 628 23.25 39.37 -19.07
N LEU A 629 22.40 40.00 -18.25
CA LEU A 629 21.55 41.12 -18.65
C LEU A 629 22.39 42.26 -19.24
N LEU A 630 23.48 42.66 -18.56
CA LEU A 630 24.36 43.72 -19.03
C LEU A 630 25.06 43.37 -20.36
N GLU A 631 25.48 42.11 -20.53
CA GLU A 631 26.06 41.61 -21.78
C GLU A 631 25.03 41.67 -22.92
N ASN A 632 23.79 41.19 -22.69
CA ASN A 632 22.71 41.19 -23.67
C ASN A 632 22.29 42.60 -24.08
N CYS A 633 22.11 43.52 -23.11
CA CYS A 633 21.77 44.92 -23.36
C CYS A 633 22.82 45.57 -24.27
N LYS A 634 24.11 45.24 -24.07
CA LYS A 634 25.21 45.81 -24.85
C LYS A 634 25.36 45.21 -26.24
N GLN A 635 24.96 43.94 -26.40
CA GLN A 635 24.85 43.28 -27.70
C GLN A 635 23.63 43.75 -28.50
N GLY A 636 22.73 44.54 -27.91
CA GLY A 636 21.48 44.99 -28.54
C GLY A 636 20.44 43.87 -28.67
N VAL A 637 20.58 42.79 -27.89
CA VAL A 637 19.63 41.68 -27.88
C VAL A 637 18.46 42.08 -26.98
N CYS A 638 17.37 42.51 -27.60
CA CYS A 638 16.10 42.76 -26.90
C CYS A 638 15.34 41.42 -26.81
N LYS A 639 15.31 40.79 -25.63
CA LYS A 639 14.58 39.53 -25.42
C LYS A 639 13.11 39.78 -25.10
N GLN A 640 12.27 38.78 -25.37
CA GLN A 640 10.81 38.86 -25.25
C GLN A 640 10.36 39.34 -23.86
N ALA A 641 9.42 40.28 -23.85
CA ALA A 641 8.76 40.80 -22.65
C ALA A 641 8.16 39.66 -21.81
N CYS A 642 8.32 39.75 -20.49
CA CYS A 642 7.58 38.89 -19.56
C CYS A 642 6.08 39.12 -19.80
N LYS A 643 5.32 38.04 -20.08
CA LYS A 643 3.88 38.15 -20.38
C LYS A 643 3.06 38.75 -19.24
N ASP A 644 3.60 38.68 -18.02
CA ASP A 644 2.98 39.15 -16.78
C ASP A 644 3.68 40.43 -16.25
N ALA A 645 4.45 41.14 -17.10
CA ALA A 645 5.20 42.33 -16.68
C ALA A 645 4.30 43.44 -16.13
N ASP A 646 3.19 43.72 -16.81
CA ASP A 646 2.25 44.77 -16.40
C ASP A 646 1.61 44.46 -15.04
N THR A 647 1.25 43.19 -14.79
CA THR A 647 0.70 42.75 -13.50
C THR A 647 1.71 42.86 -12.36
N ILE A 648 2.98 42.49 -12.59
CA ILE A 648 4.01 42.58 -11.55
C ILE A 648 4.34 44.04 -11.23
N LEU A 649 4.29 44.93 -12.23
CA LEU A 649 4.47 46.38 -12.02
C LEU A 649 3.36 46.99 -11.17
N GLU A 650 2.12 46.50 -11.32
CA GLU A 650 0.98 46.91 -10.49
C GLU A 650 1.05 46.36 -9.06
N ASP A 651 1.46 45.10 -8.90
CA ASP A 651 1.52 44.42 -7.60
C ASP A 651 2.75 44.85 -6.75
N TYR A 652 3.85 45.26 -7.39
CA TYR A 652 5.12 45.58 -6.73
C TYR A 652 5.71 46.98 -7.09
N PRO A 653 4.96 48.07 -6.92
CA PRO A 653 5.38 49.41 -7.37
C PRO A 653 6.52 50.01 -6.53
N GLU A 654 6.62 49.65 -5.25
CA GLU A 654 7.71 50.10 -4.38
C GLU A 654 9.02 49.34 -4.65
N ASP A 655 8.95 48.03 -4.90
CA ASP A 655 10.12 47.24 -5.29
C ASP A 655 10.68 47.73 -6.63
N PHE A 656 9.82 48.06 -7.59
CA PHE A 656 10.26 48.63 -8.87
C PHE A 656 11.06 49.92 -8.70
N LYS A 657 10.63 50.84 -7.82
CA LYS A 657 11.36 52.08 -7.52
C LYS A 657 12.70 51.80 -6.85
N VAL A 658 12.74 50.87 -5.90
CA VAL A 658 13.94 50.52 -5.14
C VAL A 658 14.96 49.84 -6.06
N VAL A 659 14.57 48.78 -6.76
CA VAL A 659 15.45 48.03 -7.68
C VAL A 659 15.97 48.93 -8.79
N SER A 660 15.11 49.74 -9.42
CA SER A 660 15.55 50.71 -10.44
C SER A 660 16.59 51.70 -9.91
N LYS A 661 16.46 52.16 -8.66
CA LYS A 661 17.43 53.06 -8.04
C LYS A 661 18.77 52.38 -7.78
N VAL A 662 18.74 51.14 -7.27
CA VAL A 662 19.92 50.33 -6.94
C VAL A 662 20.70 49.93 -8.21
N LEU A 663 20.04 49.79 -9.36
CA LEU A 663 20.69 49.44 -10.64
C LEU A 663 21.31 50.63 -11.41
N LYS A 664 20.96 51.89 -11.11
CA LYS A 664 21.49 53.08 -11.79
C LYS A 664 23.03 53.17 -11.88
N PRO A 665 23.81 52.75 -10.86
CA PRO A 665 25.27 52.73 -10.98
C PRO A 665 25.77 51.81 -12.10
N LEU A 666 25.09 50.68 -12.38
CA LEU A 666 25.43 49.76 -13.47
C LEU A 666 25.12 50.39 -14.82
N GLU A 667 23.94 50.99 -14.99
CA GLU A 667 23.56 51.67 -16.24
C GLU A 667 24.62 52.71 -16.64
N LYS A 668 25.05 53.53 -15.67
CA LYS A 668 26.08 54.56 -15.88
C LYS A 668 27.45 53.95 -16.21
N ALA A 669 27.86 52.91 -15.50
CA ALA A 669 29.19 52.31 -15.66
C ALA A 669 29.35 51.53 -16.97
N PHE A 670 28.30 50.82 -17.39
CA PHE A 670 28.31 49.98 -18.58
C PHE A 670 27.77 50.68 -19.83
N LYS A 671 27.13 51.85 -19.66
CA LYS A 671 26.47 52.66 -20.70
C LYS A 671 25.36 51.87 -21.40
N VAL A 672 24.49 51.26 -20.60
CA VAL A 672 23.31 50.51 -21.03
C VAL A 672 22.07 51.07 -20.36
N ILE A 673 20.90 50.84 -20.95
CA ILE A 673 19.60 51.15 -20.36
C ILE A 673 18.98 49.81 -19.98
N ILE A 674 18.60 49.66 -18.71
CA ILE A 674 17.88 48.48 -18.23
C ILE A 674 16.40 48.82 -18.31
N ASP A 675 15.67 48.15 -19.20
CA ASP A 675 14.24 48.41 -19.39
C ASP A 675 13.38 47.83 -18.27
N ASP A 676 12.12 48.25 -18.22
CA ASP A 676 11.17 47.88 -17.16
C ASP A 676 10.94 46.36 -17.07
N ASN A 677 11.00 45.62 -18.18
CA ASN A 677 10.84 44.16 -18.17
C ASN A 677 12.02 43.48 -17.48
N GLN A 678 13.23 44.00 -17.68
CA GLN A 678 14.44 43.50 -17.04
C GLN A 678 14.43 43.79 -15.53
N VAL A 679 13.88 44.94 -15.11
CA VAL A 679 13.64 45.23 -13.69
C VAL A 679 12.61 44.26 -13.09
N VAL A 680 11.52 43.99 -13.82
CA VAL A 680 10.52 42.99 -13.41
C VAL A 680 11.14 41.61 -13.23
N ALA A 681 12.01 41.17 -14.12
CA ALA A 681 12.70 39.88 -14.00
C ALA A 681 13.54 39.81 -12.69
N ILE A 682 14.23 40.89 -12.34
CA ILE A 682 14.97 40.97 -11.07
C ILE A 682 14.00 40.88 -9.88
N ILE A 683 12.85 41.57 -9.93
CA ILE A 683 11.81 41.50 -8.88
C ILE A 683 11.29 40.07 -8.72
N MET A 684 11.07 39.33 -9.81
CA MET A 684 10.65 37.91 -9.75
C MET A 684 11.68 37.04 -9.01
N ILE A 685 12.98 37.26 -9.23
CA ILE A 685 14.05 36.53 -8.51
C ILE A 685 14.10 36.90 -7.03
N LEU A 686 13.91 38.18 -6.70
CA LEU A 686 13.90 38.68 -5.32
C LEU A 686 12.73 38.09 -4.53
N ASN A 687 11.52 38.14 -5.11
CA ASN A 687 10.27 37.75 -4.45
C ASN A 687 9.87 36.27 -4.66
N LYS A 688 10.66 35.49 -5.42
CA LYS A 688 10.42 34.07 -5.73
C LYS A 688 9.06 33.82 -6.41
N LEU A 689 8.70 34.72 -7.31
CA LEU A 689 7.46 34.66 -8.08
C LEU A 689 7.50 33.57 -9.16
#